data_AF-A0A1V5C7Q9-F1
#
_entry.id   AF-A0A1V5C7Q9-F1
#
_cell.length_a   1.000
_cell.length_b   1.000
_cell.length_c   1.000
_cell.angle_alpha   90.00
_cell.angle_beta   90.00
_cell.angle_gamma   90.00
#
_symmetry.space_group_name_H-M   'P 1'
#
loop_
_entity.id
_entity.type
_entity.pdbx_description
1 polymer ?
#
loop_
_entity_poly.entity_id
_entity_poly.type
_entity_poly.pdbx_seq_one_letter_code
_entity_poly.pdbx_strand_id
1 'polypeptide(L)'
;MNAHKNKLTSIDAFMALQARLAAHNDGEIPTIVIPAGTCCQASGANLLIRVAKRELLQKKLTDRVRLRITGCHGFCAMEPSVLVEPARTFYPKINPDDMARIIEAASKGEIITELLFVDPETGRPVEKQDDIPFFRKQVRTVIGRNEKVDPIRILDYIRNNGYLSLVNVISRGDPRFVLDEVKASGLRGRGGAGFPTGQKWELFASQKNGAAKYLICNADEGDPGAYMDRSVLEGNPHSIIEGMLIGAYGTGATEGIIYVRTEYPMAIKHLNTALKQARDLGLLGKDILGTGFSFDIEIVKGAGAFVCGEETALIRSIEGHMGEPRQRPPFPIVKGLYGKPTMINNVETWANIPVTIAMGGRSFAALGTSGSSGTKIFSLVGKIKNTGLVEVPMGMTLKEVVRDIGGGPAGKAEIKAIQTGGPSGGCIPASKFDLTIDYETLKSVGSIMGSGGMIVMDSNTCMVDVAKYFMGFLKDESCGKCFTCRKGTQRMYELLEDITVGMGTPEHLIVLEELALAVKDTTMCGLGQSASNPVLSTLKYFRHEYERHIHDKRCDAFVCKQLVGAPCQAACPVDTEPWRYVALVERGDYEEAYRVIRGANPLPGVSSRVCDRKCESRCNLGAGGGEAIAIRALKRFVTDRVDASVYRPEPGKTREERVAIIGGGPAGLAAAHYLSLLGYRVTIFEAADRLGGMLTCTLPAYRLPSRIAREEIESLLNENIQIECNRALGKDMTIEDVLGKGFKAVFIATGAHESWRLNLENEHVEGVYPSIDFLKKSKMEGIELARGHVGVIGGGNSAVDAARVALRQKGVTGVSLFYRRSRDEMPAYEEEIEAALEEGVRIETLISPVKIKVRQEEIETAIKEGIELHTLVSPVKIFSEEGRVVGIECIRNRLGEVDATGRRRPVEVPGSGFSLALDTLIIAIGERPESGTFASMGLEVDRSGRIKVDPRTLRTGLEGVFAGGDLVTGPNTVIDAIAAGKKAAQVIDGYLQGREVSEPSRATLPSVFIPPATVDDSEAGVAGRAIPPAVAPDKRTKNFIEVEMALPEDHAQSEARRCLRCDLAFTREASADQ
;
A
#
# COMPACT_ATOMS: atom_id res chain seq x y z
N MET A 1 -14.01 39.02 -32.83
CA MET A 1 -13.35 39.03 -31.50
C MET A 1 -12.96 40.43 -30.98
N ASN A 2 -13.35 41.55 -31.59
CA ASN A 2 -12.84 42.90 -31.20
C ASN A 2 -13.66 43.68 -30.15
N ALA A 3 -14.53 43.03 -29.38
CA ALA A 3 -15.45 43.71 -28.43
C ALA A 3 -14.95 43.81 -26.98
N HIS A 4 -13.71 43.39 -26.68
CA HIS A 4 -13.24 43.14 -25.30
C HIS A 4 -12.37 44.25 -24.67
N LYS A 5 -12.44 45.50 -25.15
CA LYS A 5 -11.62 46.61 -24.64
C LYS A 5 -12.34 47.62 -23.73
N ASN A 6 -13.62 47.44 -23.45
CA ASN A 6 -14.36 48.35 -22.58
C ASN A 6 -14.23 47.89 -21.11
N LYS A 7 -13.53 48.69 -20.29
CA LYS A 7 -13.52 48.57 -18.83
C LYS A 7 -14.96 48.64 -18.31
N LEU A 8 -15.34 47.80 -17.37
CA LEU A 8 -16.65 47.87 -16.71
C LEU A 8 -16.63 49.03 -15.72
N THR A 9 -17.55 49.99 -15.90
CA THR A 9 -17.63 51.22 -15.11
C THR A 9 -18.89 51.31 -14.24
N SER A 10 -19.71 50.25 -14.20
CA SER A 10 -20.89 50.16 -13.33
C SER A 10 -21.21 48.70 -13.00
N ILE A 11 -21.95 48.49 -11.91
CA ILE A 11 -22.55 47.19 -11.56
C ILE A 11 -23.47 46.70 -12.68
N ASP A 12 -24.30 47.58 -13.25
CA ASP A 12 -25.23 47.22 -14.33
C ASP A 12 -24.49 46.71 -15.58
N ALA A 13 -23.34 47.29 -15.92
CA ALA A 13 -22.50 46.84 -17.03
C ALA A 13 -21.92 45.44 -16.77
N PHE A 14 -21.56 45.12 -15.52
CA PHE A 14 -21.15 43.76 -15.14
C PHE A 14 -22.33 42.78 -15.22
N MET A 15 -23.50 43.14 -14.69
CA MET A 15 -24.69 42.28 -14.71
C MET A 15 -25.15 42.00 -16.15
N ALA A 16 -25.14 43.00 -17.03
CA ALA A 16 -25.40 42.83 -18.46
C ALA A 16 -24.37 41.92 -19.14
N LEU A 17 -23.08 42.00 -18.76
CA LEU A 17 -22.05 41.09 -19.26
C LEU A 17 -22.29 39.65 -18.79
N GLN A 18 -22.54 39.45 -17.49
CA GLN A 18 -22.80 38.13 -16.90
C GLN A 18 -24.04 37.49 -17.53
N ALA A 19 -25.16 38.22 -17.62
CA ALA A 19 -26.39 37.73 -18.21
C ALA A 19 -26.19 37.33 -19.68
N ARG A 20 -25.44 38.12 -20.46
CA ARG A 20 -25.10 37.78 -21.85
C ARG A 20 -24.22 36.53 -21.96
N LEU A 21 -23.25 36.35 -21.06
CA LEU A 21 -22.37 35.17 -21.03
C LEU A 21 -23.10 33.90 -20.59
N ALA A 22 -24.05 34.03 -19.66
CA ALA A 22 -24.94 32.97 -19.19
C ALA A 22 -26.03 32.61 -20.21
N ALA A 23 -26.47 33.56 -21.05
CA ALA A 23 -27.40 33.29 -22.15
C ALA A 23 -26.73 32.52 -23.32
N HIS A 24 -25.42 32.67 -23.53
CA HIS A 24 -24.64 31.88 -24.50
C HIS A 24 -24.21 30.51 -23.94
N ASN A 25 -25.04 29.92 -23.08
CA ASN A 25 -24.78 28.64 -22.46
C ASN A 25 -25.46 27.52 -23.26
N ASP A 26 -24.98 27.32 -24.49
CA ASP A 26 -25.48 26.25 -25.38
C ASP A 26 -25.07 24.89 -24.80
N GLY A 27 -25.89 24.39 -23.87
CA GLY A 27 -25.74 23.06 -23.24
C GLY A 27 -25.94 21.90 -24.22
N GLU A 28 -26.33 22.21 -25.46
CA GLU A 28 -26.50 21.27 -26.57
C GLU A 28 -25.18 20.88 -27.25
N ILE A 29 -24.11 21.70 -27.16
CA ILE A 29 -22.85 21.42 -27.85
C ILE A 29 -21.90 20.62 -26.93
N PRO A 30 -21.56 19.36 -27.28
CA PRO A 30 -20.62 18.55 -26.51
C PRO A 30 -19.31 19.27 -26.24
N THR A 31 -18.90 19.31 -24.98
CA THR A 31 -17.65 19.96 -24.57
C THR A 31 -16.68 18.95 -23.97
N ILE A 32 -15.56 18.77 -24.65
CA ILE A 32 -14.41 18.00 -24.18
C ILE A 32 -13.65 18.87 -23.20
N VAL A 33 -13.55 18.39 -21.96
CA VAL A 33 -12.83 19.03 -20.86
C VAL A 33 -11.58 18.21 -20.57
N ILE A 34 -10.41 18.82 -20.74
CA ILE A 34 -9.12 18.20 -20.41
C ILE A 34 -8.53 18.91 -19.18
N PRO A 35 -8.26 18.21 -18.08
CA PRO A 35 -7.53 18.76 -16.94
C PRO A 35 -6.05 18.92 -17.29
N ALA A 36 -5.48 20.06 -16.92
CA ALA A 36 -4.13 20.47 -17.30
C ALA A 36 -3.35 21.12 -16.15
N GLY A 37 -3.67 20.77 -14.90
CA GLY A 37 -2.82 21.10 -13.75
C GLY A 37 -1.49 20.34 -13.79
N THR A 38 -0.57 20.67 -12.88
CA THR A 38 0.81 20.13 -12.87
C THR A 38 0.86 18.59 -12.88
N CYS A 39 0.00 17.89 -12.14
CA CYS A 39 -0.07 16.43 -12.16
C CYS A 39 -0.56 15.89 -13.53
N CYS A 40 -1.64 16.45 -14.07
CA CYS A 40 -2.22 16.06 -15.36
C CYS A 40 -1.19 16.23 -16.50
N GLN A 41 -0.42 17.32 -16.47
CA GLN A 41 0.65 17.58 -17.44
C GLN A 41 1.82 16.59 -17.30
N ALA A 42 2.21 16.22 -16.08
CA ALA A 42 3.22 15.19 -15.83
C ALA A 42 2.79 13.82 -16.36
N SER A 43 1.49 13.48 -16.25
CA SER A 43 0.91 12.27 -16.84
C SER A 43 0.67 12.35 -18.36
N GLY A 44 0.97 13.48 -19.02
CA GLY A 44 0.94 13.59 -20.48
C GLY A 44 -0.23 14.40 -21.10
N ALA A 45 -1.06 15.09 -20.31
CA ALA A 45 -2.20 15.87 -20.83
C ALA A 45 -1.82 16.90 -21.93
N ASN A 46 -0.59 17.43 -21.91
CA ASN A 46 -0.07 18.31 -22.97
C ASN A 46 0.02 17.65 -24.36
N LEU A 47 0.07 16.33 -24.44
CA LEU A 47 -0.04 15.60 -25.70
C LEU A 47 -1.51 15.49 -26.14
N LEU A 48 -2.41 15.14 -25.23
CA LEU A 48 -3.86 15.05 -25.51
C LEU A 48 -4.43 16.40 -25.98
N ILE A 49 -4.04 17.52 -25.37
CA ILE A 49 -4.45 18.87 -25.79
C ILE A 49 -3.98 19.19 -27.22
N ARG A 50 -2.79 18.71 -27.62
CA ARG A 50 -2.27 18.91 -28.99
C ARG A 50 -3.05 18.07 -30.00
N VAL A 51 -3.30 16.79 -29.68
CA VAL A 51 -4.15 15.92 -30.50
C VAL A 51 -5.54 16.50 -30.64
N ALA A 52 -6.19 16.90 -29.55
CA ALA A 52 -7.56 17.42 -29.57
C ALA A 52 -7.70 18.67 -30.45
N LYS A 53 -6.75 19.61 -30.36
CA LYS A 53 -6.72 20.78 -31.26
C LYS A 53 -6.51 20.39 -32.72
N ARG A 54 -5.65 19.41 -33.00
CA ARG A 54 -5.39 18.91 -34.37
C ARG A 54 -6.64 18.27 -34.97
N GLU A 55 -7.24 17.30 -34.28
CA GLU A 55 -8.41 16.56 -34.76
C GLU A 55 -9.62 17.48 -34.99
N LEU A 56 -9.92 18.39 -34.05
CA LEU A 56 -11.03 19.33 -34.19
C LEU A 56 -10.88 20.24 -35.43
N LEU A 57 -9.65 20.66 -35.75
CA LEU A 57 -9.37 21.47 -36.94
C LEU A 57 -9.38 20.64 -38.23
N GLN A 58 -8.73 19.47 -38.23
CA GLN A 58 -8.65 18.60 -39.42
C GLN A 58 -10.02 18.05 -39.82
N LYS A 59 -10.83 17.59 -38.86
CA LYS A 59 -12.19 17.09 -39.10
C LYS A 59 -13.26 18.22 -39.19
N LYS A 60 -12.87 19.49 -39.07
CA LYS A 60 -13.77 20.67 -39.07
C LYS A 60 -14.92 20.58 -38.05
N LEU A 61 -14.62 20.09 -36.85
CA LEU A 61 -15.60 19.84 -35.78
C LEU A 61 -15.76 21.00 -34.80
N THR A 62 -15.09 22.15 -35.01
CA THR A 62 -15.07 23.30 -34.08
C THR A 62 -16.44 23.88 -33.75
N ASP A 63 -17.41 23.74 -34.65
CA ASP A 63 -18.79 24.22 -34.46
C ASP A 63 -19.70 23.15 -33.83
N ARG A 64 -19.24 21.89 -33.74
CA ARG A 64 -19.98 20.73 -33.20
C ARG A 64 -19.43 20.21 -31.88
N VAL A 65 -18.17 20.44 -31.57
CA VAL A 65 -17.50 19.98 -30.34
C VAL A 65 -16.59 21.09 -29.83
N ARG A 66 -16.77 21.46 -28.57
CA ARG A 66 -15.95 22.45 -27.85
C ARG A 66 -14.79 21.77 -27.14
N LEU A 67 -13.70 22.51 -26.96
CA LEU A 67 -12.56 22.11 -26.12
C LEU A 67 -12.37 23.12 -24.99
N ARG A 68 -12.34 22.64 -23.74
CA ARG A 68 -12.01 23.42 -22.54
C ARG A 68 -10.78 22.81 -21.88
N ILE A 69 -9.80 23.64 -21.56
CA ILE A 69 -8.59 23.24 -20.83
C ILE A 69 -8.76 23.79 -19.42
N THR A 70 -8.62 22.95 -18.40
CA THR A 70 -9.04 23.25 -17.03
C THR A 70 -7.94 22.95 -16.02
N GLY A 71 -8.16 23.29 -14.74
CA GLY A 71 -7.28 22.89 -13.65
C GLY A 71 -7.27 21.39 -13.37
N CYS A 72 -6.58 20.98 -12.30
CA CYS A 72 -6.69 19.63 -11.76
C CYS A 72 -8.11 19.36 -11.26
N HIS A 73 -8.71 18.22 -11.63
CA HIS A 73 -10.02 17.76 -11.13
C HIS A 73 -9.91 16.95 -9.83
N GLY A 74 -8.73 16.42 -9.53
CA GLY A 74 -8.40 15.79 -8.26
C GLY A 74 -8.14 14.28 -8.32
N PHE A 75 -8.64 13.53 -9.30
CA PHE A 75 -8.43 12.06 -9.36
C PHE A 75 -7.08 11.71 -10.03
N CYS A 76 -5.97 12.14 -9.42
CA CYS A 76 -4.61 12.06 -9.97
C CYS A 76 -4.20 10.65 -10.44
N ALA A 77 -4.64 9.59 -9.75
CA ALA A 77 -4.37 8.18 -10.12
C ALA A 77 -4.95 7.74 -11.47
N MET A 78 -5.87 8.52 -12.05
CA MET A 78 -6.55 8.25 -13.33
C MET A 78 -6.12 9.20 -14.45
N GLU A 79 -5.16 10.10 -14.19
CA GLU A 79 -4.62 11.01 -15.20
C GLU A 79 -3.65 10.28 -16.16
N PRO A 80 -3.58 10.68 -17.44
CA PRO A 80 -4.31 11.78 -18.05
C PRO A 80 -5.75 11.37 -18.39
N SER A 81 -6.72 12.21 -18.06
CA SER A 81 -8.16 11.93 -18.20
C SER A 81 -8.87 12.91 -19.12
N VAL A 82 -10.09 12.56 -19.53
CA VAL A 82 -10.99 13.41 -20.33
C VAL A 82 -12.41 13.32 -19.77
N LEU A 83 -13.07 14.46 -19.63
CA LEU A 83 -14.48 14.57 -19.24
C LEU A 83 -15.29 15.16 -20.40
N VAL A 84 -16.45 14.57 -20.74
CA VAL A 84 -17.33 15.07 -21.80
C VAL A 84 -18.65 15.60 -21.21
N GLU A 85 -18.87 16.90 -21.33
CA GLU A 85 -20.14 17.57 -20.97
C GLU A 85 -21.10 17.61 -22.17
N PRO A 86 -22.45 17.59 -21.96
CA PRO A 86 -23.16 17.71 -20.68
C PRO A 86 -23.34 16.40 -19.90
N ALA A 87 -23.16 15.23 -20.52
CA ALA A 87 -23.40 13.92 -19.89
C ALA A 87 -22.50 13.63 -18.67
N ARG A 88 -21.35 14.32 -18.59
CA ARG A 88 -20.26 14.09 -17.60
C ARG A 88 -19.65 12.69 -17.72
N THR A 89 -19.58 12.18 -18.94
CA THR A 89 -18.92 10.92 -19.28
C THR A 89 -17.41 11.03 -18.99
N PHE A 90 -16.86 10.14 -18.17
CA PHE A 90 -15.49 10.20 -17.69
C PHE A 90 -14.61 9.08 -18.29
N TYR A 91 -13.53 9.49 -18.92
CA TYR A 91 -12.57 8.65 -19.63
C TYR A 91 -11.18 8.74 -18.95
N PRO A 92 -10.78 7.76 -18.11
CA PRO A 92 -9.47 7.74 -17.43
C PRO A 92 -8.33 7.21 -18.31
N LYS A 93 -7.08 7.57 -17.98
CA LYS A 93 -5.83 6.99 -18.52
C LYS A 93 -5.74 6.96 -20.06
N ILE A 94 -6.12 8.07 -20.69
CA ILE A 94 -6.29 8.19 -22.14
C ILE A 94 -4.97 8.44 -22.87
N ASN A 95 -4.73 7.65 -23.91
CA ASN A 95 -3.60 7.80 -24.82
C ASN A 95 -3.96 8.70 -26.04
N PRO A 96 -2.98 9.06 -26.90
CA PRO A 96 -3.22 9.91 -28.06
C PRO A 96 -4.25 9.38 -29.07
N ASP A 97 -4.36 8.07 -29.25
CA ASP A 97 -5.24 7.47 -30.25
C ASP A 97 -6.68 7.43 -29.74
N ASP A 98 -6.86 7.10 -28.44
CA ASP A 98 -8.15 7.17 -27.76
C ASP A 98 -8.72 8.59 -27.73
N MET A 99 -7.89 9.62 -27.60
CA MET A 99 -8.33 11.02 -27.70
C MET A 99 -8.99 11.32 -29.05
N ALA A 100 -8.46 10.78 -30.16
CA ALA A 100 -9.05 10.97 -31.49
C ALA A 100 -10.40 10.25 -31.64
N ARG A 101 -10.54 9.07 -31.01
CA ARG A 101 -11.79 8.30 -30.94
C ARG A 101 -12.86 9.05 -30.13
N ILE A 102 -12.49 9.56 -28.95
CA ILE A 102 -13.39 10.33 -28.05
C ILE A 102 -13.95 11.58 -28.75
N ILE A 103 -13.14 12.28 -29.55
CA ILE A 103 -13.59 13.46 -30.31
C ILE A 103 -14.65 13.11 -31.34
N GLU A 104 -14.47 11.98 -32.03
CA GLU A 104 -15.42 11.52 -33.01
C GLU A 104 -16.73 11.05 -32.36
N ALA A 105 -16.64 10.25 -31.29
CA ALA A 105 -17.81 9.80 -30.53
C ALA A 105 -18.60 10.99 -29.95
N ALA A 106 -17.91 11.96 -29.32
CA ALA A 106 -18.52 13.19 -28.82
C ALA A 106 -19.23 13.99 -29.91
N SER A 107 -18.71 14.01 -31.15
CA SER A 107 -19.37 14.71 -32.27
C SER A 107 -20.68 14.05 -32.75
N LYS A 108 -20.88 12.76 -32.43
CA LYS A 108 -22.05 11.94 -32.77
C LYS A 108 -23.03 11.75 -31.59
N GLY A 109 -22.60 12.08 -30.36
CA GLY A 109 -23.34 11.75 -29.14
C GLY A 109 -23.16 10.29 -28.68
N GLU A 110 -22.10 9.62 -29.14
CA GLU A 110 -21.77 8.23 -28.82
C GLU A 110 -20.84 8.14 -27.59
N ILE A 111 -20.88 6.98 -26.91
CA ILE A 111 -20.06 6.67 -25.74
C ILE A 111 -19.16 5.46 -26.08
N ILE A 112 -17.89 5.53 -25.69
CA ILE A 112 -16.92 4.45 -25.92
C ILE A 112 -16.81 3.63 -24.63
N THR A 113 -17.62 2.57 -24.51
CA THR A 113 -17.83 1.86 -23.24
C THR A 113 -16.58 1.14 -22.72
N GLU A 114 -15.67 0.73 -23.60
CA GLU A 114 -14.39 0.10 -23.25
C GLU A 114 -13.34 1.08 -22.71
N LEU A 115 -13.55 2.40 -22.86
CA LEU A 115 -12.69 3.46 -22.30
C LEU A 115 -13.24 4.05 -20.99
N LEU A 116 -14.38 3.58 -20.50
CA LEU A 116 -14.97 4.07 -19.26
C LEU A 116 -14.22 3.57 -18.02
N PHE A 117 -14.36 4.30 -16.91
CA PHE A 117 -13.90 3.83 -15.61
C PHE A 117 -14.64 2.54 -15.23
N VAL A 118 -13.91 1.44 -15.00
CA VAL A 118 -14.49 0.20 -14.46
C VAL A 118 -14.40 0.23 -12.94
N ASP A 119 -15.55 0.13 -12.28
CA ASP A 119 -15.61 0.04 -10.82
C ASP A 119 -14.99 -1.28 -10.33
N PRO A 120 -13.92 -1.26 -9.52
CA PRO A 120 -13.25 -2.45 -9.07
C PRO A 120 -14.06 -3.31 -8.08
N GLU A 121 -15.14 -2.79 -7.47
CA GLU A 121 -16.01 -3.61 -6.60
C GLU A 121 -17.12 -4.33 -7.38
N THR A 122 -17.65 -3.74 -8.46
CA THR A 122 -18.74 -4.34 -9.26
C THR A 122 -18.31 -4.93 -10.60
N GLY A 123 -17.10 -4.61 -11.08
CA GLY A 123 -16.59 -5.03 -12.39
C GLY A 123 -17.29 -4.38 -13.59
N ARG A 124 -18.12 -3.35 -13.35
CA ARG A 124 -18.95 -2.70 -14.39
C ARG A 124 -18.37 -1.35 -14.82
N PRO A 125 -18.49 -0.97 -16.10
CA PRO A 125 -18.17 0.38 -16.54
C PRO A 125 -19.15 1.39 -15.94
N VAL A 126 -18.61 2.51 -15.46
CA VAL A 126 -19.36 3.64 -14.91
C VAL A 126 -19.16 4.82 -15.86
N GLU A 127 -20.24 5.26 -16.50
CA GLU A 127 -20.20 6.35 -17.47
C GLU A 127 -19.91 7.70 -16.79
N LYS A 128 -20.74 8.06 -15.81
CA LYS A 128 -20.78 9.41 -15.25
C LYS A 128 -19.75 9.59 -14.16
N GLN A 129 -19.00 10.70 -14.23
CA GLN A 129 -18.03 11.10 -13.23
C GLN A 129 -18.61 11.10 -11.80
N ASP A 130 -19.84 11.57 -11.64
CA ASP A 130 -20.48 11.76 -10.33
C ASP A 130 -20.89 10.44 -9.66
N ASP A 131 -21.04 9.35 -10.43
CA ASP A 131 -21.36 8.02 -9.92
C ASP A 131 -20.11 7.22 -9.47
N ILE A 132 -18.92 7.63 -9.92
CA ILE A 132 -17.63 7.01 -9.57
C ILE A 132 -17.38 7.17 -8.06
N PRO A 133 -17.04 6.10 -7.31
CA PRO A 133 -16.87 6.14 -5.86
C PRO A 133 -15.97 7.26 -5.31
N PHE A 134 -14.88 7.57 -6.04
CA PHE A 134 -13.94 8.65 -5.69
C PHE A 134 -14.63 10.03 -5.63
N PHE A 135 -15.52 10.35 -6.56
CA PHE A 135 -16.20 11.65 -6.63
C PHE A 135 -17.50 11.65 -5.82
N ARG A 136 -18.28 10.57 -5.87
CA ARG A 136 -19.64 10.47 -5.30
C ARG A 136 -19.73 10.78 -3.80
N LYS A 137 -18.68 10.48 -3.03
CA LYS A 137 -18.62 10.71 -1.58
C LYS A 137 -18.03 12.07 -1.16
N GLN A 138 -17.59 12.90 -2.11
CA GLN A 138 -17.01 14.21 -1.83
C GLN A 138 -18.04 15.34 -1.88
N VAL A 139 -17.76 16.44 -1.17
CA VAL A 139 -18.56 17.68 -1.23
C VAL A 139 -17.66 18.78 -1.80
N ARG A 140 -17.65 18.89 -3.13
CA ARG A 140 -16.61 19.61 -3.91
C ARG A 140 -16.96 21.08 -4.19
N THR A 141 -17.12 21.88 -3.13
CA THR A 141 -17.56 23.29 -3.22
C THR A 141 -16.51 24.23 -3.85
N VAL A 142 -15.23 23.94 -3.65
CA VAL A 142 -14.09 24.74 -4.14
C VAL A 142 -13.44 24.03 -5.33
N ILE A 143 -12.89 22.83 -5.15
CA ILE A 143 -12.08 22.16 -6.20
C ILE A 143 -12.95 21.71 -7.38
N GLY A 144 -14.23 21.39 -7.14
CA GLY A 144 -15.17 21.01 -8.20
C GLY A 144 -15.43 22.12 -9.22
N ARG A 145 -15.18 23.39 -8.87
CA ARG A 145 -15.30 24.53 -9.79
C ARG A 145 -14.22 24.54 -10.87
N ASN A 146 -13.07 23.89 -10.65
CA ASN A 146 -11.98 23.80 -11.64
C ASN A 146 -12.47 23.15 -12.96
N GLU A 147 -13.38 22.19 -12.90
CA GLU A 147 -13.95 21.50 -14.08
C GLU A 147 -14.67 22.46 -15.04
N LYS A 148 -15.15 23.59 -14.53
CA LYS A 148 -16.02 24.51 -15.26
C LYS A 148 -15.28 25.70 -15.87
N VAL A 149 -14.02 25.95 -15.47
CA VAL A 149 -13.32 27.21 -15.75
C VAL A 149 -11.97 26.96 -16.41
N ASP A 150 -11.76 27.59 -17.57
CA ASP A 150 -10.41 27.78 -18.12
C ASP A 150 -9.63 28.82 -17.29
N PRO A 151 -8.54 28.44 -16.60
CA PRO A 151 -7.86 29.29 -15.62
C PRO A 151 -7.20 30.54 -16.21
N ILE A 152 -7.04 30.62 -17.54
CA ILE A 152 -6.49 31.79 -18.22
C ILE A 152 -7.57 32.63 -18.92
N ARG A 153 -8.86 32.44 -18.59
CA ARG A 153 -10.00 33.16 -19.22
C ARG A 153 -11.04 33.64 -18.19
N ILE A 154 -10.89 34.87 -17.70
CA ILE A 154 -11.83 35.55 -16.79
C ILE A 154 -13.31 35.47 -17.21
N LEU A 155 -13.61 35.49 -18.50
CA LEU A 155 -14.99 35.42 -19.00
C LEU A 155 -15.66 34.07 -18.71
N ASP A 156 -14.87 33.00 -18.60
CA ASP A 156 -15.37 31.67 -18.23
C ASP A 156 -15.66 31.60 -16.72
N TYR A 157 -14.87 32.29 -15.90
CA TYR A 157 -15.18 32.49 -14.48
C TYR A 157 -16.48 33.29 -14.29
N ILE A 158 -16.64 34.44 -14.98
CA ILE A 158 -17.85 35.27 -14.92
C ILE A 158 -19.09 34.50 -15.41
N ARG A 159 -18.97 33.71 -16.50
CA ARG A 159 -20.05 32.83 -16.98
C ARG A 159 -20.53 31.88 -15.88
N ASN A 160 -19.61 31.32 -15.11
CA ASN A 160 -19.89 30.40 -14.00
C ASN A 160 -20.17 31.14 -12.67
N ASN A 161 -20.83 32.30 -12.73
CA ASN A 161 -21.23 33.16 -11.61
C ASN A 161 -20.07 33.74 -10.75
N GLY A 162 -18.84 33.71 -11.26
CA GLY A 162 -17.70 34.39 -10.63
C GLY A 162 -17.86 35.92 -10.60
N TYR A 163 -17.35 36.55 -9.55
CA TYR A 163 -17.54 37.97 -9.20
C TYR A 163 -18.98 38.39 -8.83
N LEU A 164 -19.97 37.49 -8.88
CA LEU A 164 -21.33 37.80 -8.46
C LEU A 164 -21.45 37.98 -6.94
N SER A 165 -20.66 37.24 -6.14
CA SER A 165 -20.61 37.44 -4.68
C SER A 165 -20.02 38.79 -4.31
N LEU A 166 -18.97 39.23 -5.03
CA LEU A 166 -18.43 40.59 -4.90
C LEU A 166 -19.47 41.66 -5.24
N VAL A 167 -20.18 41.52 -6.37
CA VAL A 167 -21.21 42.48 -6.79
C VAL A 167 -22.36 42.54 -5.78
N ASN A 168 -22.83 41.40 -5.28
CA ASN A 168 -23.87 41.34 -4.24
C ASN A 168 -23.47 42.06 -2.95
N VAL A 169 -22.19 41.98 -2.57
CA VAL A 169 -21.62 42.67 -1.40
C VAL A 169 -21.53 44.17 -1.63
N ILE A 170 -20.94 44.61 -2.74
CA ILE A 170 -20.79 46.05 -3.04
C ILE A 170 -22.17 46.72 -3.23
N SER A 171 -23.11 46.06 -3.90
CA SER A 171 -24.47 46.59 -4.16
C SER A 171 -25.28 46.81 -2.88
N ARG A 172 -24.96 46.13 -1.78
CA ARG A 172 -25.60 46.35 -0.47
C ARG A 172 -25.13 47.62 0.23
N GLY A 173 -23.97 48.17 -0.15
CA GLY A 173 -23.41 49.39 0.46
C GLY A 173 -22.94 49.24 1.91
N ASP A 174 -22.97 48.03 2.48
CA ASP A 174 -22.60 47.77 3.88
C ASP A 174 -21.39 46.83 3.98
N PRO A 175 -20.19 47.33 4.32
CA PRO A 175 -19.03 46.50 4.66
C PRO A 175 -19.24 45.57 5.85
N ARG A 176 -20.11 45.94 6.81
CA ARG A 176 -20.31 45.17 8.05
C ARG A 176 -21.00 43.83 7.78
N PHE A 177 -21.94 43.78 6.84
CA PHE A 177 -22.53 42.55 6.31
C PHE A 177 -21.49 41.47 5.98
N VAL A 178 -20.35 41.82 5.37
CA VAL A 178 -19.28 40.85 5.06
C VAL A 178 -18.70 40.23 6.33
N LEU A 179 -18.42 41.06 7.33
CA LEU A 179 -17.85 40.60 8.61
C LEU A 179 -18.82 39.68 9.34
N ASP A 180 -20.12 40.04 9.34
CA ASP A 180 -21.15 39.27 10.03
C ASP A 180 -21.49 37.95 9.30
N GLU A 181 -21.51 37.91 7.96
CA GLU A 181 -21.67 36.66 7.21
C GLU A 181 -20.47 35.71 7.37
N VAL A 182 -19.23 36.22 7.29
CA VAL A 182 -18.03 35.39 7.50
C VAL A 182 -17.95 34.93 8.97
N LYS A 183 -18.40 35.72 9.93
CA LYS A 183 -18.51 35.31 11.35
C LYS A 183 -19.61 34.27 11.56
N ALA A 184 -20.78 34.44 10.96
CA ALA A 184 -21.89 33.48 11.01
C ALA A 184 -21.56 32.15 10.31
N SER A 185 -20.63 32.16 9.35
CA SER A 185 -20.16 30.95 8.67
C SER A 185 -19.34 29.99 9.54
N GLY A 186 -18.79 30.48 10.65
CA GLY A 186 -17.83 29.72 11.47
C GLY A 186 -16.50 29.39 10.77
N LEU A 187 -16.23 29.91 9.56
CA LEU A 187 -15.04 29.55 8.77
C LEU A 187 -13.74 29.72 9.57
N ARG A 188 -12.96 28.64 9.66
CA ARG A 188 -11.67 28.58 10.34
C ARG A 188 -10.54 28.56 9.30
N GLY A 189 -9.45 29.26 9.59
CA GLY A 189 -8.31 29.39 8.67
C GLY A 189 -7.75 28.03 8.24
N ARG A 190 -7.68 27.80 6.93
CA ARG A 190 -7.37 26.49 6.33
C ARG A 190 -5.88 26.14 6.26
N GLY A 191 -4.98 27.11 6.47
CA GLY A 191 -3.54 26.89 6.67
C GLY A 191 -3.16 26.28 8.03
N GLY A 192 -3.88 25.25 8.50
CA GLY A 192 -3.53 24.47 9.68
C GLY A 192 -4.00 24.99 11.04
N ALA A 193 -3.73 26.25 11.39
CA ALA A 193 -3.95 26.75 12.76
C ALA A 193 -5.43 26.86 13.19
N GLY A 194 -6.37 26.87 12.25
CA GLY A 194 -7.81 26.82 12.55
C GLY A 194 -8.36 28.04 13.32
N PHE A 195 -7.73 29.22 13.22
CA PHE A 195 -8.24 30.42 13.88
C PHE A 195 -9.56 30.90 13.22
N PRO A 196 -10.58 31.35 13.98
CA PRO A 196 -11.85 31.83 13.42
C PRO A 196 -11.67 33.06 12.52
N THR A 197 -12.03 32.94 11.25
CA THR A 197 -11.71 33.93 10.22
C THR A 197 -12.53 35.21 10.41
N GLY A 198 -13.84 35.10 10.71
CA GLY A 198 -14.68 36.27 11.01
C GLY A 198 -14.19 37.09 12.21
N GLN A 199 -13.69 36.43 13.26
CA GLN A 199 -13.07 37.12 14.41
C GLN A 199 -11.76 37.81 14.01
N LYS A 200 -10.93 37.17 13.17
CA LYS A 200 -9.70 37.77 12.64
C LYS A 200 -10.00 39.04 11.84
N TRP A 201 -11.05 39.00 11.02
CA TRP A 201 -11.48 40.10 10.16
C TRP A 201 -12.08 41.25 10.97
N GLU A 202 -12.88 40.97 12.01
CA GLU A 202 -13.43 41.98 12.92
C GLU A 202 -12.33 42.72 13.72
N LEU A 203 -11.33 41.99 14.24
CA LEU A 203 -10.16 42.57 14.90
C LEU A 203 -9.30 43.43 13.96
N PHE A 204 -9.28 43.12 12.67
CA PHE A 204 -8.56 43.88 11.65
C PHE A 204 -9.34 45.12 11.16
N ALA A 205 -10.65 44.98 10.96
CA ALA A 205 -11.54 46.08 10.58
C ALA A 205 -11.51 47.21 11.62
N SER A 206 -11.49 46.87 12.91
CA SER A 206 -11.44 47.81 14.04
C SER A 206 -10.10 48.57 14.20
N GLN A 207 -9.05 48.23 13.45
CA GLN A 207 -7.79 49.00 13.48
C GLN A 207 -7.97 50.37 12.78
N LYS A 208 -7.35 51.41 13.34
CA LYS A 208 -7.54 52.82 12.90
C LYS A 208 -7.22 53.02 11.41
N ASN A 209 -8.15 53.62 10.68
CA ASN A 209 -8.08 53.84 9.21
C ASN A 209 -7.04 54.88 8.74
N GLY A 210 -6.24 55.49 9.63
CA GLY A 210 -5.20 56.47 9.25
C GLY A 210 -3.90 55.84 8.72
N ALA A 211 -3.88 54.52 8.51
CA ALA A 211 -2.73 53.75 8.06
C ALA A 211 -3.20 52.77 6.98
N ALA A 212 -2.51 52.72 5.84
CA ALA A 212 -2.79 51.77 4.76
C ALA A 212 -2.87 50.34 5.33
N LYS A 213 -3.97 49.64 5.06
CA LYS A 213 -4.26 48.28 5.55
C LYS A 213 -3.96 47.27 4.46
N TYR A 214 -3.19 46.22 4.79
CA TYR A 214 -2.75 45.20 3.85
C TYR A 214 -3.47 43.86 4.03
N LEU A 215 -3.86 43.25 2.92
CA LEU A 215 -4.24 41.84 2.86
C LEU A 215 -3.11 41.00 2.28
N ILE A 216 -2.87 39.82 2.85
CA ILE A 216 -1.93 38.86 2.30
C ILE A 216 -2.61 37.51 2.11
N CYS A 217 -2.53 37.00 0.88
CA CYS A 217 -2.76 35.60 0.56
C CYS A 217 -1.44 34.84 0.71
N ASN A 218 -1.39 33.95 1.70
CA ASN A 218 -0.28 33.02 1.88
C ASN A 218 -0.51 31.81 0.97
N ALA A 219 0.36 31.66 -0.04
CA ALA A 219 0.45 30.54 -0.97
C ALA A 219 1.82 29.84 -0.89
N ASP A 220 2.46 29.88 0.29
CA ASP A 220 3.69 29.14 0.60
C ASP A 220 3.35 27.73 1.11
N GLU A 221 2.72 26.93 0.23
CA GLU A 221 2.37 25.53 0.50
C GLU A 221 3.64 24.66 0.48
N GLY A 222 4.44 24.78 1.55
CA GLY A 222 5.74 24.15 1.70
C GLY A 222 5.70 22.66 2.08
N ASP A 223 4.57 22.16 2.57
CA ASP A 223 4.43 20.79 3.09
C ASP A 223 4.65 19.71 1.99
N PRO A 224 5.64 18.79 2.15
CA PRO A 224 5.77 17.60 1.33
C PRO A 224 4.46 16.80 1.25
N GLY A 225 4.03 16.49 0.03
CA GLY A 225 2.77 15.80 -0.23
C GLY A 225 1.53 16.69 -0.29
N ALA A 226 1.60 17.98 0.08
CA ALA A 226 0.51 18.94 -0.13
C ALA A 226 0.59 19.58 -1.54
N TYR A 227 -0.58 19.80 -2.16
CA TYR A 227 -0.74 20.52 -3.43
C TYR A 227 -2.18 21.03 -3.64
N MET A 228 -2.92 21.26 -2.56
CA MET A 228 -4.30 21.74 -2.60
C MET A 228 -4.35 23.24 -2.92
N ASP A 229 -3.50 24.07 -2.30
CA ASP A 229 -3.40 25.49 -2.66
C ASP A 229 -2.90 25.62 -4.10
N ARG A 230 -1.87 24.85 -4.49
CA ARG A 230 -1.37 24.78 -5.88
C ARG A 230 -2.50 24.57 -6.89
N SER A 231 -3.38 23.62 -6.60
CA SER A 231 -4.42 23.20 -7.55
C SER A 231 -5.58 24.18 -7.65
N VAL A 232 -5.83 24.99 -6.61
CA VAL A 232 -6.74 26.14 -6.68
C VAL A 232 -6.09 27.32 -7.43
N LEU A 233 -4.80 27.59 -7.19
CA LEU A 233 -4.07 28.66 -7.90
C LEU A 233 -3.90 28.37 -9.40
N GLU A 234 -3.61 27.10 -9.76
CA GLU A 234 -3.49 26.65 -11.14
C GLU A 234 -4.85 26.54 -11.84
N GLY A 235 -5.90 26.10 -11.13
CA GLY A 235 -7.20 25.80 -11.73
C GLY A 235 -8.23 26.93 -11.69
N ASN A 236 -8.18 27.80 -10.68
CA ASN A 236 -9.16 28.86 -10.47
C ASN A 236 -8.55 30.07 -9.71
N PRO A 237 -7.57 30.78 -10.29
CA PRO A 237 -6.95 31.94 -9.65
C PRO A 237 -7.94 33.08 -9.34
N HIS A 238 -9.04 33.17 -10.10
CA HIS A 238 -10.05 34.22 -9.90
C HIS A 238 -10.86 34.07 -8.60
N SER A 239 -11.07 32.86 -8.07
CA SER A 239 -11.76 32.70 -6.78
C SER A 239 -10.98 33.26 -5.60
N ILE A 240 -9.64 33.22 -5.68
CA ILE A 240 -8.75 33.82 -4.68
C ILE A 240 -8.82 35.35 -4.77
N ILE A 241 -8.76 35.89 -6.00
CA ILE A 241 -8.85 37.33 -6.27
C ILE A 241 -10.21 37.88 -5.80
N GLU A 242 -11.32 37.20 -6.10
CA GLU A 242 -12.66 37.57 -5.63
C GLU A 242 -12.76 37.52 -4.10
N GLY A 243 -12.23 36.48 -3.46
CA GLY A 243 -12.20 36.37 -2.00
C GLY A 243 -11.43 37.51 -1.34
N MET A 244 -10.27 37.89 -1.89
CA MET A 244 -9.49 39.05 -1.43
C MET A 244 -10.24 40.38 -1.62
N LEU A 245 -10.93 40.56 -2.75
CA LEU A 245 -11.74 41.75 -3.02
C LEU A 245 -12.91 41.89 -2.02
N ILE A 246 -13.63 40.80 -1.72
CA ILE A 246 -14.70 40.78 -0.71
C ILE A 246 -14.12 41.11 0.68
N GLY A 247 -12.98 40.52 1.04
CA GLY A 247 -12.30 40.81 2.31
C GLY A 247 -11.81 42.25 2.42
N ALA A 248 -11.31 42.82 1.32
CA ALA A 248 -10.86 44.21 1.27
C ALA A 248 -12.02 45.18 1.49
N TYR A 249 -13.14 44.96 0.81
CA TYR A 249 -14.37 45.72 1.00
C TYR A 249 -14.85 45.65 2.47
N GLY A 250 -14.97 44.45 3.03
CA GLY A 250 -15.45 44.25 4.41
C GLY A 250 -14.54 44.80 5.52
N THR A 251 -13.25 44.99 5.26
CA THR A 251 -12.25 45.40 6.28
C THR A 251 -11.65 46.79 6.08
N GLY A 252 -11.91 47.41 4.92
CA GLY A 252 -11.33 48.69 4.52
C GLY A 252 -9.85 48.60 4.12
N ALA A 253 -9.43 47.47 3.54
CA ALA A 253 -8.08 47.32 3.00
C ALA A 253 -7.99 47.84 1.55
N THR A 254 -6.84 48.43 1.20
CA THR A 254 -6.60 49.05 -0.11
C THR A 254 -5.49 48.37 -0.90
N GLU A 255 -4.63 47.60 -0.22
CA GLU A 255 -3.44 46.96 -0.77
C GLU A 255 -3.48 45.46 -0.50
N GLY A 256 -3.21 44.64 -1.52
CA GLY A 256 -3.20 43.18 -1.46
C GLY A 256 -1.88 42.60 -1.95
N ILE A 257 -1.43 41.50 -1.34
CA ILE A 257 -0.27 40.74 -1.80
C ILE A 257 -0.62 39.25 -1.85
N ILE A 258 -0.23 38.57 -2.92
CA ILE A 258 -0.19 37.11 -2.98
C ILE A 258 1.27 36.70 -2.90
N TYR A 259 1.66 36.06 -1.80
CA TYR A 259 3.00 35.51 -1.61
C TYR A 259 3.01 34.06 -2.08
N VAL A 260 3.65 33.77 -3.21
CA VAL A 260 3.65 32.46 -3.87
C VAL A 260 5.06 31.88 -3.92
N ARG A 261 5.22 30.62 -3.53
CA ARG A 261 6.50 29.91 -3.62
C ARG A 261 6.99 29.77 -5.07
N THR A 262 8.29 29.92 -5.31
CA THR A 262 8.87 29.92 -6.68
C THR A 262 8.72 28.57 -7.40
N GLU A 263 8.57 27.49 -6.66
CA GLU A 263 8.38 26.12 -7.16
C GLU A 263 7.02 25.90 -7.82
N TYR A 264 6.10 26.88 -7.78
CA TYR A 264 4.81 26.85 -8.46
C TYR A 264 4.77 27.81 -9.68
N PRO A 265 5.59 27.59 -10.74
CA PRO A 265 5.67 28.50 -11.88
C PRO A 265 4.36 28.63 -12.68
N MET A 266 3.55 27.57 -12.71
CA MET A 266 2.25 27.58 -13.40
C MET A 266 1.23 28.45 -12.64
N ALA A 267 1.12 28.30 -11.32
CA ALA A 267 0.31 29.17 -10.46
C ALA A 267 0.68 30.64 -10.65
N ILE A 268 1.97 30.98 -10.62
CA ILE A 268 2.48 32.34 -10.85
C ILE A 268 2.03 32.86 -12.23
N LYS A 269 2.15 32.05 -13.29
CA LYS A 269 1.72 32.41 -14.65
C LYS A 269 0.21 32.66 -14.75
N HIS A 270 -0.60 31.80 -14.13
CA HIS A 270 -2.06 31.91 -14.16
C HIS A 270 -2.54 33.11 -13.34
N LEU A 271 -1.99 33.34 -12.14
CA LEU A 271 -2.24 34.55 -11.33
C LEU A 271 -1.90 35.84 -12.08
N ASN A 272 -0.72 35.94 -12.71
CA ASN A 272 -0.35 37.14 -13.49
C ASN A 272 -1.36 37.41 -14.62
N THR A 273 -1.85 36.35 -15.27
CA THR A 273 -2.87 36.44 -16.32
C THR A 273 -4.21 36.91 -15.75
N ALA A 274 -4.64 36.31 -14.63
CA ALA A 274 -5.90 36.62 -13.96
C ALA A 274 -5.95 38.04 -13.39
N LEU A 275 -4.88 38.50 -12.72
CA LEU A 275 -4.75 39.87 -12.20
C LEU A 275 -4.79 40.90 -13.35
N LYS A 276 -4.07 40.65 -14.45
CA LYS A 276 -4.12 41.51 -15.63
C LYS A 276 -5.53 41.59 -16.20
N GLN A 277 -6.20 40.45 -16.36
CA GLN A 277 -7.57 40.40 -16.89
C GLN A 277 -8.59 41.10 -15.97
N ALA A 278 -8.44 40.98 -14.65
CA ALA A 278 -9.30 41.69 -13.69
C ALA A 278 -9.10 43.21 -13.74
N ARG A 279 -7.86 43.70 -13.86
CA ARG A 279 -7.55 45.13 -14.06
C ARG A 279 -8.10 45.64 -15.40
N ASP A 280 -7.86 44.92 -16.49
CA ASP A 280 -8.32 45.28 -17.84
C ASP A 280 -9.86 45.40 -17.90
N LEU A 281 -10.60 44.56 -17.16
CA LEU A 281 -12.07 44.65 -17.05
C LEU A 281 -12.58 45.63 -15.99
N GLY A 282 -11.73 46.22 -15.13
CA GLY A 282 -12.17 47.14 -14.06
C GLY A 282 -12.73 46.46 -12.81
N LEU A 283 -12.41 45.18 -12.60
CA LEU A 283 -12.74 44.39 -11.41
C LEU A 283 -11.63 44.44 -10.34
N LEU A 284 -10.48 45.06 -10.65
CA LEU A 284 -9.36 45.26 -9.75
C LEU A 284 -8.70 46.63 -10.04
N GLY A 285 -8.11 47.25 -9.02
CA GLY A 285 -7.44 48.56 -9.10
C GLY A 285 -8.30 49.69 -8.54
N LYS A 286 -8.31 50.84 -9.24
CA LYS A 286 -9.05 52.04 -8.83
C LYS A 286 -10.48 52.06 -9.36
N ASP A 287 -11.38 52.50 -8.49
CA ASP A 287 -12.81 52.72 -8.75
C ASP A 287 -13.49 51.50 -9.40
N ILE A 288 -13.48 50.40 -8.64
CA ILE A 288 -13.98 49.10 -9.06
C ILE A 288 -15.48 49.22 -9.31
N LEU A 289 -15.89 48.91 -10.55
CA LEU A 289 -17.27 49.05 -11.04
C LEU A 289 -17.91 50.44 -10.80
N GLY A 290 -17.11 51.52 -10.74
CA GLY A 290 -17.63 52.89 -10.55
C GLY A 290 -18.22 53.16 -9.15
N THR A 291 -17.81 52.39 -8.15
CA THR A 291 -18.41 52.42 -6.80
C THR A 291 -17.60 53.19 -5.76
N GLY A 292 -16.48 53.81 -6.14
CA GLY A 292 -15.51 54.44 -5.23
C GLY A 292 -14.61 53.45 -4.47
N PHE A 293 -14.99 52.18 -4.37
CA PHE A 293 -14.14 51.13 -3.80
C PHE A 293 -12.88 50.91 -4.67
N SER A 294 -11.71 50.83 -4.03
CA SER A 294 -10.43 50.63 -4.71
C SER A 294 -9.56 49.64 -3.93
N PHE A 295 -9.03 48.65 -4.62
CA PHE A 295 -8.15 47.61 -4.08
C PHE A 295 -7.30 47.05 -5.22
N ASP A 296 -5.98 46.92 -5.02
CA ASP A 296 -5.09 46.29 -6.00
C ASP A 296 -4.24 45.18 -5.36
N ILE A 297 -3.73 44.25 -6.17
CA ILE A 297 -3.02 43.05 -5.70
C ILE A 297 -1.68 42.88 -6.44
N GLU A 298 -0.58 42.83 -5.69
CA GLU A 298 0.74 42.44 -6.21
C GLU A 298 1.07 40.97 -5.94
N ILE A 299 2.03 40.41 -6.68
CA ILE A 299 2.57 39.06 -6.45
C ILE A 299 4.01 39.18 -5.95
N VAL A 300 4.29 38.62 -4.78
CA VAL A 300 5.65 38.43 -4.28
C VAL A 300 6.01 36.95 -4.46
N LYS A 301 7.22 36.68 -4.98
CA LYS A 301 7.73 35.33 -5.16
C LYS A 301 8.60 34.95 -3.95
N GLY A 302 8.27 33.83 -3.30
CA GLY A 302 9.07 33.29 -2.21
C GLY A 302 10.37 32.64 -2.69
N ALA A 303 11.36 32.59 -1.81
CA ALA A 303 12.72 32.10 -2.11
C ALA A 303 12.95 30.61 -1.79
N GLY A 304 11.90 29.81 -1.63
CA GLY A 304 11.99 28.37 -1.38
C GLY A 304 12.41 27.99 0.05
N ALA A 305 11.85 28.66 1.06
CA ALA A 305 12.14 28.38 2.48
C ALA A 305 10.83 28.13 3.25
N PHE A 306 10.62 26.91 3.73
CA PHE A 306 9.37 26.43 4.36
C PHE A 306 8.88 27.30 5.52
N VAL A 307 9.82 27.87 6.28
CA VAL A 307 9.50 28.76 7.41
C VAL A 307 8.78 30.05 6.99
N CYS A 308 8.85 30.45 5.71
CA CYS A 308 8.10 31.59 5.18
C CYS A 308 6.58 31.34 5.12
N GLY A 309 6.11 30.11 5.35
CA GLY A 309 4.69 29.84 5.62
C GLY A 309 4.21 30.39 6.97
N GLU A 310 5.12 30.71 7.91
CA GLU A 310 4.79 31.35 9.19
C GLU A 310 4.46 32.84 9.00
N GLU A 311 3.33 33.30 9.55
CA GLU A 311 2.75 34.62 9.23
C GLU A 311 3.69 35.82 9.42
N THR A 312 4.65 35.76 10.35
CA THR A 312 5.61 36.86 10.59
C THR A 312 6.90 36.70 9.80
N ALA A 313 7.33 35.47 9.52
CA ALA A 313 8.43 35.17 8.60
C ALA A 313 8.08 35.57 7.16
N LEU A 314 6.83 35.30 6.74
CA LEU A 314 6.26 35.72 5.46
C LEU A 314 6.38 37.23 5.26
N ILE A 315 5.94 38.01 6.26
CA ILE A 315 6.06 39.48 6.24
C ILE A 315 7.53 39.90 6.08
N ARG A 316 8.47 39.26 6.80
CA ARG A 316 9.89 39.57 6.65
C ARG A 316 10.39 39.31 5.22
N SER A 317 9.96 38.23 4.59
CA SER A 317 10.32 37.92 3.21
C SER A 317 9.78 38.95 2.22
N ILE A 318 8.52 39.41 2.39
CA ILE A 318 7.96 40.53 1.61
C ILE A 318 8.75 41.83 1.84
N GLU A 319 9.17 42.10 3.08
CA GLU A 319 10.02 43.25 3.43
C GLU A 319 11.47 43.15 2.89
N GLY A 320 11.81 42.12 2.10
CA GLY A 320 13.15 41.92 1.55
C GLY A 320 14.19 41.44 2.58
N HIS A 321 13.72 40.82 3.67
CA HIS A 321 14.56 40.30 4.75
C HIS A 321 14.52 38.77 4.82
N MET A 322 15.47 38.19 5.58
CA MET A 322 15.44 36.77 5.95
C MET A 322 14.14 36.43 6.69
N GLY A 323 13.52 35.30 6.33
CA GLY A 323 12.23 34.79 6.82
C GLY A 323 12.27 34.29 8.27
N GLU A 324 12.65 35.15 9.21
CA GLU A 324 12.66 34.83 10.64
C GLU A 324 11.34 35.22 11.32
N PRO A 325 10.68 34.29 12.06
CA PRO A 325 9.52 34.64 12.88
C PRO A 325 9.81 35.73 13.92
N ARG A 326 8.85 36.62 14.13
CA ARG A 326 8.86 37.68 15.16
C ARG A 326 8.08 37.20 16.39
N GLN A 327 8.53 37.61 17.58
CA GLN A 327 7.81 37.34 18.81
C GLN A 327 6.50 38.12 18.82
N ARG A 328 5.42 37.48 19.30
CA ARG A 328 4.09 38.08 19.46
C ARG A 328 3.80 38.21 20.97
N PRO A 329 3.18 39.30 21.44
CA PRO A 329 2.76 40.51 20.71
C PRO A 329 3.96 41.39 20.26
N PRO A 330 3.77 42.31 19.29
CA PRO A 330 2.52 42.61 18.58
C PRO A 330 2.16 41.56 17.51
N PHE A 331 0.86 41.40 17.25
CA PHE A 331 0.35 40.55 16.17
C PHE A 331 0.30 41.32 14.82
N PRO A 332 0.41 40.63 13.66
CA PRO A 332 0.36 41.27 12.34
C PRO A 332 -0.86 42.17 12.11
N ILE A 333 -2.01 41.79 12.68
CA ILE A 333 -3.27 42.54 12.60
C ILE A 333 -3.10 43.97 13.13
N VAL A 334 -2.28 44.16 14.16
CA VAL A 334 -1.98 45.49 14.74
C VAL A 334 -0.77 46.12 14.05
N LYS A 335 0.32 45.35 13.89
CA LYS A 335 1.58 45.83 13.33
C LYS A 335 2.29 44.70 12.55
N GLY A 336 1.98 44.61 11.27
CA GLY A 336 2.57 43.66 10.32
C GLY A 336 3.49 44.37 9.32
N LEU A 337 3.18 44.19 8.03
CA LEU A 337 3.96 44.68 6.89
C LEU A 337 4.18 46.20 6.94
N TYR A 338 5.44 46.63 6.84
CA TYR A 338 5.86 48.04 6.95
C TYR A 338 5.36 48.72 8.23
N GLY A 339 5.14 47.94 9.30
CA GLY A 339 4.59 48.41 10.57
C GLY A 339 3.11 48.83 10.52
N LYS A 340 2.35 48.38 9.52
CA LYS A 340 0.93 48.70 9.31
C LYS A 340 0.02 47.52 9.67
N PRO A 341 -1.27 47.74 9.97
CA PRO A 341 -2.23 46.64 10.13
C PRO A 341 -2.22 45.71 8.92
N THR A 342 -2.01 44.41 9.15
CA THR A 342 -1.89 43.39 8.09
C THR A 342 -2.69 42.14 8.44
N MET A 343 -3.55 41.69 7.52
CA MET A 343 -4.31 40.47 7.68
C MET A 343 -3.85 39.39 6.70
N ILE A 344 -3.49 38.23 7.24
CA ILE A 344 -2.96 37.09 6.48
C ILE A 344 -3.94 35.92 6.54
N ASN A 345 -4.33 35.40 5.38
CA ASN A 345 -5.14 34.19 5.22
C ASN A 345 -4.54 33.31 4.10
N ASN A 346 -4.72 31.98 4.20
CA ASN A 346 -4.22 31.04 3.20
C ASN A 346 -5.15 30.97 1.96
N VAL A 347 -4.64 30.47 0.83
CA VAL A 347 -5.35 30.34 -0.45
C VAL A 347 -6.72 29.66 -0.34
N GLU A 348 -6.82 28.44 0.23
CA GLU A 348 -8.11 27.77 0.40
C GLU A 348 -9.08 28.59 1.27
N THR A 349 -8.58 29.35 2.26
CA THR A 349 -9.40 30.26 3.07
C THR A 349 -10.01 31.37 2.22
N TRP A 350 -9.24 31.99 1.32
CA TRP A 350 -9.74 33.01 0.38
C TRP A 350 -10.72 32.42 -0.64
N ALA A 351 -10.43 31.24 -1.19
CA ALA A 351 -11.29 30.57 -2.16
C ALA A 351 -12.66 30.16 -1.57
N ASN A 352 -12.77 29.98 -0.26
CA ASN A 352 -14.03 29.76 0.43
C ASN A 352 -14.90 31.03 0.52
N ILE A 353 -14.33 32.25 0.57
CA ILE A 353 -15.09 33.49 0.80
C ILE A 353 -16.21 33.72 -0.24
N PRO A 354 -15.98 33.61 -1.57
CA PRO A 354 -17.06 33.74 -2.55
C PRO A 354 -18.15 32.67 -2.41
N VAL A 355 -17.78 31.46 -1.94
CA VAL A 355 -18.72 30.35 -1.67
C VAL A 355 -19.59 30.67 -0.46
N THR A 356 -18.98 31.09 0.65
CA THR A 356 -19.67 31.49 1.88
C THR A 356 -20.69 32.60 1.62
N ILE A 357 -20.32 33.64 0.86
CA ILE A 357 -21.23 34.74 0.51
C ILE A 357 -22.34 34.28 -0.46
N ALA A 358 -22.04 33.41 -1.43
CA ALA A 358 -23.06 32.90 -2.37
C ALA A 358 -24.10 32.00 -1.69
N MET A 359 -23.70 31.21 -0.70
CA MET A 359 -24.59 30.31 0.04
C MET A 359 -25.29 30.96 1.24
N GLY A 360 -24.74 32.07 1.74
CA GLY A 360 -25.03 32.62 3.07
C GLY A 360 -24.28 31.86 4.16
N GLY A 361 -23.71 32.60 5.12
CA GLY A 361 -22.86 32.08 6.19
C GLY A 361 -23.54 30.99 7.02
N ARG A 362 -24.81 31.17 7.41
CA ARG A 362 -25.55 30.13 8.16
C ARG A 362 -25.73 28.83 7.38
N SER A 363 -25.92 28.89 6.06
CA SER A 363 -25.99 27.70 5.19
C SER A 363 -24.63 27.02 5.06
N PHE A 364 -23.56 27.81 4.96
CA PHE A 364 -22.19 27.30 4.97
C PHE A 364 -21.82 26.66 6.32
N ALA A 365 -22.28 27.22 7.44
CA ALA A 365 -22.09 26.69 8.79
C ALA A 365 -22.81 25.35 9.03
N ALA A 366 -23.87 25.06 8.26
CA ALA A 366 -24.56 23.77 8.29
C ALA A 366 -23.80 22.65 7.55
N LEU A 367 -22.78 22.99 6.74
CA LEU A 367 -21.78 22.03 6.28
C LEU A 367 -20.75 21.83 7.39
N GLY A 368 -20.44 20.58 7.73
CA GLY A 368 -19.41 20.25 8.71
C GLY A 368 -19.95 19.95 10.12
N THR A 369 -19.15 20.23 11.14
CA THR A 369 -19.52 20.09 12.56
C THR A 369 -19.65 21.44 13.26
N SER A 370 -20.29 21.47 14.43
CA SER A 370 -20.47 22.70 15.22
C SER A 370 -19.18 23.41 15.62
N GLY A 371 -18.06 22.69 15.75
CA GLY A 371 -16.73 23.26 16.00
C GLY A 371 -15.89 23.51 14.74
N SER A 372 -16.25 22.90 13.62
CA SER A 372 -15.48 22.94 12.36
C SER A 372 -16.44 22.95 11.18
N SER A 373 -16.80 24.14 10.69
CA SER A 373 -17.71 24.28 9.55
C SER A 373 -17.01 24.22 8.19
N GLY A 374 -17.81 24.05 7.13
CA GLY A 374 -17.41 23.98 5.73
C GLY A 374 -16.75 22.66 5.35
N THR A 375 -16.10 22.68 4.19
CA THR A 375 -15.31 21.57 3.66
C THR A 375 -13.81 21.81 3.84
N LYS A 376 -13.01 20.75 3.72
CA LYS A 376 -11.54 20.81 3.62
C LYS A 376 -11.08 19.99 2.44
N ILE A 377 -10.17 20.55 1.63
CA ILE A 377 -9.45 19.81 0.61
C ILE A 377 -8.26 19.10 1.27
N PHE A 378 -8.16 17.77 1.13
CA PHE A 378 -6.97 17.01 1.46
C PHE A 378 -6.23 16.54 0.22
N SER A 379 -4.91 16.46 0.32
CA SER A 379 -4.06 15.74 -0.63
C SER A 379 -3.81 14.34 -0.10
N LEU A 380 -4.48 13.36 -0.70
CA LEU A 380 -4.40 11.94 -0.34
C LEU A 380 -3.31 11.25 -1.16
N VAL A 381 -2.21 10.89 -0.50
CA VAL A 381 -0.99 10.34 -1.12
C VAL A 381 -0.40 9.19 -0.29
N GLY A 382 0.67 8.55 -0.78
CA GLY A 382 1.33 7.44 -0.10
C GLY A 382 0.86 6.07 -0.61
N LYS A 383 0.77 5.07 0.26
CA LYS A 383 0.46 3.66 -0.06
C LYS A 383 -1.05 3.41 -0.23
N ILE A 384 -1.72 4.24 -1.03
CA ILE A 384 -3.17 4.27 -1.25
C ILE A 384 -3.51 4.03 -2.74
N LYS A 385 -4.62 3.34 -3.04
CA LYS A 385 -5.02 2.99 -4.42
C LYS A 385 -5.41 4.21 -5.27
N ASN A 386 -6.26 5.08 -4.73
CA ASN A 386 -6.73 6.29 -5.39
C ASN A 386 -6.03 7.53 -4.81
N THR A 387 -4.85 7.87 -5.32
CA THR A 387 -4.16 9.12 -4.98
C THR A 387 -4.84 10.32 -5.65
N GLY A 388 -4.93 11.45 -4.93
CA GLY A 388 -5.63 12.61 -5.44
C GLY A 388 -5.93 13.73 -4.44
N LEU A 389 -6.73 14.70 -4.89
CA LEU A 389 -7.37 15.70 -4.03
C LEU A 389 -8.78 15.23 -3.65
N VAL A 390 -9.10 15.31 -2.36
CA VAL A 390 -10.41 14.92 -1.82
C VAL A 390 -10.99 16.09 -1.03
N GLU A 391 -12.10 16.66 -1.48
CA GLU A 391 -12.81 17.72 -0.75
C GLU A 391 -13.95 17.13 0.05
N VAL A 392 -13.82 17.14 1.38
CA VAL A 392 -14.75 16.46 2.30
C VAL A 392 -15.37 17.45 3.29
N PRO A 393 -16.61 17.24 3.73
CA PRO A 393 -17.17 18.00 4.83
C PRO A 393 -16.39 17.67 6.11
N MET A 394 -16.16 18.68 6.94
CA MET A 394 -15.61 18.47 8.28
C MET A 394 -16.49 17.48 9.07
N GLY A 395 -15.88 16.61 9.86
CA GLY A 395 -16.59 15.56 10.59
C GLY A 395 -16.70 14.21 9.88
N MET A 396 -16.40 14.12 8.58
CA MET A 396 -16.20 12.80 7.93
C MET A 396 -15.08 12.02 8.63
N THR A 397 -15.16 10.69 8.70
CA THR A 397 -14.13 9.89 9.37
C THR A 397 -12.90 9.66 8.49
N LEU A 398 -11.73 9.46 9.11
CA LEU A 398 -10.51 9.06 8.39
C LEU A 398 -10.71 7.73 7.63
N LYS A 399 -11.52 6.83 8.18
CA LYS A 399 -11.87 5.52 7.60
C LYS A 399 -12.63 5.66 6.28
N GLU A 400 -13.62 6.54 6.20
CA GLU A 400 -14.37 6.83 4.96
C GLU A 400 -13.44 7.41 3.88
N VAL A 401 -12.57 8.38 4.25
CA VAL A 401 -11.61 8.98 3.31
C VAL A 401 -10.64 7.93 2.76
N VAL A 402 -10.09 7.06 3.61
CA VAL A 402 -9.06 6.10 3.19
C VAL A 402 -9.63 4.85 2.52
N ARG A 403 -10.73 4.30 3.01
CA ARG A 403 -11.33 3.09 2.43
C ARG A 403 -12.21 3.40 1.23
N ASP A 404 -13.09 4.39 1.35
CA ASP A 404 -14.19 4.55 0.39
C ASP A 404 -13.82 5.51 -0.75
N ILE A 405 -13.14 6.62 -0.44
CA ILE A 405 -12.65 7.56 -1.46
C ILE A 405 -11.29 7.08 -1.98
N GLY A 406 -10.35 6.81 -1.06
CA GLY A 406 -9.00 6.31 -1.34
C GLY A 406 -8.94 4.89 -1.91
N GLY A 407 -10.01 4.10 -1.81
CA GLY A 407 -10.05 2.74 -2.35
C GLY A 407 -9.17 1.71 -1.61
N GLY A 408 -8.70 2.04 -0.40
CA GLY A 408 -7.85 1.16 0.41
C GLY A 408 -6.37 1.11 -0.03
N PRO A 409 -5.60 0.12 0.47
CA PRO A 409 -4.17 0.03 0.22
C PRO A 409 -3.85 -0.12 -1.27
N ALA A 410 -2.69 0.41 -1.69
CA ALA A 410 -2.21 0.28 -3.06
C ALA A 410 -1.84 -1.16 -3.48
N GLY A 411 -1.74 -2.10 -2.53
CA GLY A 411 -1.42 -3.51 -2.76
C GLY A 411 -1.89 -4.39 -1.60
N LYS A 412 -1.32 -5.61 -1.46
CA LYS A 412 -1.73 -6.57 -0.42
C LYS A 412 -1.28 -6.20 1.02
N ALA A 413 -0.55 -5.10 1.20
CA ALA A 413 -0.07 -4.66 2.51
C ALA A 413 -1.11 -3.81 3.25
N GLU A 414 -1.34 -4.10 4.52
CA GLU A 414 -2.31 -3.36 5.34
C GLU A 414 -1.84 -1.93 5.63
N ILE A 415 -2.78 -0.97 5.55
CA ILE A 415 -2.56 0.41 6.01
C ILE A 415 -2.46 0.40 7.54
N LYS A 416 -1.32 0.82 8.09
CA LYS A 416 -1.10 0.90 9.54
C LYS A 416 -1.17 2.30 10.11
N ALA A 417 -0.92 3.33 9.30
CA ALA A 417 -0.88 4.71 9.77
C ALA A 417 -1.25 5.71 8.67
N ILE A 418 -1.68 6.91 9.09
CA ILE A 418 -1.80 8.10 8.27
C ILE A 418 -1.06 9.23 8.97
N GLN A 419 -0.20 9.96 8.27
CA GLN A 419 0.29 11.26 8.75
C GLN A 419 -0.63 12.35 8.20
N THR A 420 -1.01 13.32 9.05
CA THR A 420 -1.79 14.49 8.63
C THR A 420 -1.10 15.78 9.07
N GLY A 421 -1.19 16.80 8.22
CA GLY A 421 -0.78 18.16 8.57
C GLY A 421 0.69 18.49 8.33
N GLY A 422 1.31 17.83 7.35
CA GLY A 422 2.68 18.13 6.90
C GLY A 422 3.77 17.58 7.83
N PRO A 423 5.04 17.94 7.64
CA PRO A 423 6.18 17.38 8.37
C PRO A 423 6.11 17.60 9.87
N SER A 424 5.43 18.64 10.33
CA SER A 424 5.18 18.92 11.75
C SER A 424 3.86 18.32 12.29
N GLY A 425 3.23 17.45 11.48
CA GLY A 425 2.06 16.65 11.82
C GLY A 425 2.37 15.42 12.65
N GLY A 426 1.33 14.69 13.04
CA GLY A 426 1.43 13.44 13.79
C GLY A 426 1.04 12.23 12.94
N CYS A 427 1.55 11.06 13.33
CA CYS A 427 1.16 9.77 12.76
C CYS A 427 -0.01 9.18 13.56
N ILE A 428 -1.15 9.01 12.90
CA ILE A 428 -2.39 8.45 13.45
C ILE A 428 -2.44 6.96 13.07
N PRO A 429 -2.53 6.02 14.03
CA PRO A 429 -2.58 4.59 13.74
C PRO A 429 -3.95 4.15 13.21
N ALA A 430 -3.99 3.01 12.49
CA ALA A 430 -5.21 2.43 11.93
C ALA A 430 -6.32 2.17 12.97
N SER A 431 -5.95 1.91 14.22
CA SER A 431 -6.87 1.77 15.36
C SER A 431 -7.59 3.06 15.78
N LYS A 432 -7.35 4.17 15.07
CA LYS A 432 -7.98 5.48 15.28
C LYS A 432 -8.65 6.03 14.01
N PHE A 433 -8.85 5.22 12.97
CA PHE A 433 -9.47 5.71 11.73
C PHE A 433 -10.98 5.99 11.84
N ASP A 434 -11.68 5.46 12.85
CA ASP A 434 -13.06 5.83 13.15
C ASP A 434 -13.22 7.25 13.73
N LEU A 435 -12.10 7.99 13.93
CA LEU A 435 -12.14 9.39 14.34
C LEU A 435 -12.59 10.33 13.21
N THR A 436 -13.31 11.36 13.61
CA THR A 436 -13.78 12.46 12.76
C THR A 436 -12.65 13.42 12.38
N ILE A 437 -12.73 13.94 11.16
CA ILE A 437 -11.80 14.94 10.63
C ILE A 437 -12.28 16.33 11.05
N ASP A 438 -11.76 16.79 12.18
CA ASP A 438 -11.95 18.14 12.72
C ASP A 438 -10.70 18.59 13.50
N TYR A 439 -10.54 19.90 13.75
CA TYR A 439 -9.30 20.43 14.34
C TYR A 439 -9.03 19.90 15.75
N GLU A 440 -10.09 19.71 16.55
CA GLU A 440 -10.01 19.32 17.96
C GLU A 440 -9.69 17.83 18.11
N THR A 441 -10.37 16.98 17.34
CA THR A 441 -10.17 15.52 17.32
C THR A 441 -8.77 15.16 16.86
N LEU A 442 -8.26 15.75 15.76
CA LEU A 442 -6.89 15.49 15.27
C LEU A 442 -5.84 15.94 16.30
N LYS A 443 -6.06 17.07 16.98
CA LYS A 443 -5.17 17.56 18.05
C LYS A 443 -5.13 16.60 19.24
N SER A 444 -6.25 15.98 19.60
CA SER A 444 -6.33 15.03 20.73
C SER A 444 -5.44 13.78 20.56
N VAL A 445 -5.20 13.33 19.31
CA VAL A 445 -4.31 12.21 19.01
C VAL A 445 -2.84 12.61 18.76
N GLY A 446 -2.50 13.89 18.91
CA GLY A 446 -1.15 14.39 18.68
C GLY A 446 -0.82 14.64 17.20
N SER A 447 -1.84 14.79 16.35
CA SER A 447 -1.70 15.28 14.98
C SER A 447 -2.30 16.68 14.82
N ILE A 448 -2.28 17.23 13.62
CA ILE A 448 -2.92 18.51 13.26
C ILE A 448 -3.58 18.42 11.89
N MET A 449 -4.46 19.37 11.58
CA MET A 449 -5.05 19.55 10.26
C MET A 449 -3.98 19.96 9.22
N GLY A 450 -3.10 20.89 9.60
CA GLY A 450 -2.11 21.53 8.72
C GLY A 450 -2.72 22.07 7.43
N SER A 451 -1.93 22.07 6.34
CA SER A 451 -2.40 22.35 4.98
C SER A 451 -3.42 21.36 4.44
N GLY A 452 -3.61 20.18 5.05
CA GLY A 452 -4.41 19.09 4.50
C GLY A 452 -3.61 18.05 3.70
N GLY A 453 -2.28 18.02 3.78
CA GLY A 453 -1.52 16.82 3.39
C GLY A 453 -1.94 15.60 4.23
N MET A 454 -2.21 14.47 3.55
CA MET A 454 -2.61 13.19 4.15
C MET A 454 -1.80 12.04 3.54
N ILE A 455 -0.77 11.57 4.25
CA ILE A 455 0.17 10.55 3.78
C ILE A 455 -0.19 9.19 4.38
N VAL A 456 -0.65 8.25 3.54
CA VAL A 456 -1.01 6.88 3.92
C VAL A 456 0.21 5.98 3.94
N MET A 457 0.37 5.21 5.02
CA MET A 457 1.51 4.32 5.26
C MET A 457 1.05 2.89 5.55
N ASP A 458 1.71 1.92 4.91
CA ASP A 458 1.43 0.49 5.03
C ASP A 458 2.40 -0.22 6.00
N SER A 459 2.22 -1.52 6.20
CA SER A 459 3.11 -2.37 6.99
C SER A 459 4.56 -2.45 6.49
N ASN A 460 4.86 -1.91 5.31
CA ASN A 460 6.21 -1.85 4.72
C ASN A 460 6.91 -0.50 4.93
N THR A 461 6.27 0.42 5.66
CA THR A 461 6.87 1.70 6.06
C THR A 461 7.45 1.57 7.47
N CYS A 462 8.67 2.03 7.77
CA CYS A 462 9.15 2.07 9.17
C CYS A 462 8.78 3.38 9.84
N MET A 463 8.17 3.33 11.03
CA MET A 463 7.78 4.55 11.73
C MET A 463 8.96 5.30 12.38
N VAL A 464 10.07 4.59 12.66
CA VAL A 464 11.34 5.20 13.10
C VAL A 464 11.97 6.00 11.95
N ASP A 465 12.03 5.40 10.75
CA ASP A 465 12.55 6.04 9.54
C ASP A 465 11.67 7.21 9.08
N VAL A 466 10.34 7.09 9.18
CA VAL A 466 9.41 8.21 8.94
C VAL A 466 9.65 9.38 9.90
N ALA A 467 9.86 9.09 11.20
CA ALA A 467 10.23 10.13 12.16
C ALA A 467 11.58 10.77 11.79
N LYS A 468 12.59 9.96 11.41
CA LYS A 468 13.90 10.44 10.95
C LYS A 468 13.79 11.35 9.73
N TYR A 469 13.02 10.95 8.72
CA TYR A 469 12.78 11.70 7.50
C TYR A 469 12.17 13.08 7.78
N PHE A 470 11.10 13.14 8.58
CA PHE A 470 10.50 14.43 8.94
C PHE A 470 11.41 15.27 9.86
N MET A 471 12.18 14.65 10.76
CA MET A 471 13.18 15.38 11.54
C MET A 471 14.30 15.94 10.67
N GLY A 472 14.71 15.24 9.62
CA GLY A 472 15.69 15.72 8.63
C GLY A 472 15.19 17.01 7.95
N PHE A 473 13.98 16.95 7.38
CA PHE A 473 13.34 18.12 6.78
C PHE A 473 13.20 19.29 7.77
N LEU A 474 12.68 19.04 8.98
CA LEU A 474 12.45 20.09 10.00
C LEU A 474 13.74 20.64 10.63
N LYS A 475 14.85 19.89 10.57
CA LYS A 475 16.19 20.36 10.93
C LYS A 475 16.70 21.34 9.88
N ASP A 476 16.58 20.99 8.60
CA ASP A 476 17.11 21.78 7.49
C ASP A 476 16.26 23.06 7.23
N GLU A 477 14.95 22.99 7.44
CA GLU A 477 14.01 24.13 7.30
C GLU A 477 13.92 25.04 8.56
N SER A 478 14.78 24.83 9.55
CA SER A 478 14.80 25.66 10.75
C SER A 478 15.37 27.05 10.45
N CYS A 479 14.61 28.13 10.71
CA CYS A 479 15.12 29.50 10.67
C CYS A 479 16.31 29.79 11.62
N GLY A 480 16.72 28.83 12.44
CA GLY A 480 17.93 28.91 13.28
C GLY A 480 17.84 29.82 14.52
N LYS A 481 16.78 30.63 14.65
CA LYS A 481 16.63 31.67 15.67
C LYS A 481 16.49 31.15 17.10
N CYS A 482 15.67 30.12 17.33
CA CYS A 482 15.51 29.51 18.64
C CYS A 482 16.55 28.40 18.82
N PHE A 483 17.36 28.46 19.88
CA PHE A 483 18.35 27.41 20.18
C PHE A 483 17.69 26.03 20.31
N THR A 484 16.56 25.98 21.02
CA THR A 484 15.78 24.76 21.29
C THR A 484 15.25 24.13 20.01
N CYS A 485 14.66 24.90 19.09
CA CYS A 485 14.32 24.41 17.75
C CYS A 485 15.57 23.96 16.97
N ARG A 486 16.53 24.87 16.74
CA ARG A 486 17.70 24.65 15.86
C ARG A 486 18.55 23.45 16.28
N LYS A 487 18.79 23.26 17.58
CA LYS A 487 19.62 22.17 18.09
C LYS A 487 18.81 20.98 18.60
N GLY A 488 17.56 21.19 19.02
CA GLY A 488 16.68 20.09 19.41
C GLY A 488 16.26 19.22 18.23
N THR A 489 15.82 19.80 17.10
CA THR A 489 15.51 19.00 15.90
C THR A 489 16.74 18.28 15.35
N GLN A 490 17.91 18.93 15.39
CA GLN A 490 19.19 18.29 15.06
C GLN A 490 19.48 17.08 15.97
N ARG A 491 19.42 17.24 17.31
CA ARG A 491 19.69 16.13 18.24
C ARG A 491 18.64 15.02 18.15
N MET A 492 17.36 15.34 17.90
CA MET A 492 16.33 14.33 17.63
C MET A 492 16.63 13.54 16.35
N TYR A 493 17.06 14.21 15.28
CA TYR A 493 17.50 13.55 14.05
C TYR A 493 18.69 12.62 14.29
N GLU A 494 19.72 13.06 15.04
CA GLU A 494 20.90 12.26 15.36
C GLU A 494 20.57 11.01 16.19
N LEU A 495 19.72 11.14 17.24
CA LEU A 495 19.26 10.01 18.04
C LEU A 495 18.43 8.99 17.20
N LEU A 496 17.60 9.48 16.28
CA LEU A 496 16.87 8.64 15.33
C LEU A 496 17.81 7.98 14.34
N GLU A 497 18.86 8.69 13.88
CA GLU A 497 19.90 8.14 13.02
C GLU A 497 20.59 6.96 13.70
N ASP A 498 21.09 7.13 14.93
CA ASP A 498 21.70 6.06 15.74
C ASP A 498 20.79 4.83 15.85
N ILE A 499 19.49 5.02 16.10
CA ILE A 499 18.52 3.92 16.16
C ILE A 499 18.36 3.25 14.79
N THR A 500 18.25 4.01 13.69
CA THR A 500 18.14 3.46 12.32
C THR A 500 19.41 2.78 11.81
N VAL A 501 20.58 3.07 12.39
CA VAL A 501 21.85 2.42 12.04
C VAL A 501 22.32 1.36 13.05
N GLY A 502 21.50 1.06 14.05
CA GLY A 502 21.76 0.00 15.04
C GLY A 502 22.65 0.40 16.22
N MET A 503 23.10 1.64 16.30
CA MET A 503 23.82 2.20 17.46
C MET A 503 22.88 2.61 18.61
N GLY A 504 21.56 2.67 18.38
CA GLY A 504 20.58 3.05 19.40
C GLY A 504 20.57 2.15 20.65
N THR A 505 20.43 2.80 21.82
CA THR A 505 20.30 2.17 23.15
C THR A 505 18.92 2.47 23.77
N PRO A 506 18.51 1.77 24.86
CA PRO A 506 17.24 2.07 25.54
C PRO A 506 17.15 3.50 26.07
N GLU A 507 18.27 4.08 26.52
CA GLU A 507 18.37 5.45 27.02
C GLU A 507 18.05 6.48 25.92
N HIS A 508 18.38 6.18 24.66
CA HIS A 508 18.05 7.07 23.53
C HIS A 508 16.53 7.32 23.43
N LEU A 509 15.68 6.36 23.81
CA LEU A 509 14.22 6.57 23.80
C LEU A 509 13.76 7.57 24.87
N ILE A 510 14.38 7.53 26.05
CA ILE A 510 14.05 8.44 27.15
C ILE A 510 14.48 9.86 26.76
N VAL A 511 15.74 10.02 26.34
CA VAL A 511 16.31 11.31 25.92
C VAL A 511 15.56 11.89 24.71
N LEU A 512 15.17 11.05 23.74
CA LEU A 512 14.41 11.48 22.57
C LEU A 512 13.01 11.99 22.96
N GLU A 513 12.32 11.31 23.88
CA GLU A 513 10.98 11.70 24.36
C GLU A 513 11.03 13.00 25.18
N GLU A 514 11.97 13.12 26.13
CA GLU A 514 12.19 14.33 26.93
C GLU A 514 12.58 15.54 26.06
N LEU A 515 13.50 15.36 25.11
CA LEU A 515 13.92 16.40 24.18
C LEU A 515 12.76 16.84 23.28
N ALA A 516 11.97 15.90 22.78
CA ALA A 516 10.81 16.21 21.93
C ALA A 516 9.77 17.07 22.68
N LEU A 517 9.51 16.78 23.95
CA LEU A 517 8.66 17.61 24.82
C LEU A 517 9.29 18.99 25.08
N ALA A 518 10.58 19.04 25.43
CA ALA A 518 11.28 20.30 25.67
C ALA A 518 11.27 21.24 24.45
N VAL A 519 11.50 20.73 23.23
CA VAL A 519 11.45 21.50 21.99
C VAL A 519 10.05 22.07 21.73
N LYS A 520 9.02 21.25 21.99
CA LYS A 520 7.61 21.62 21.82
C LYS A 520 7.19 22.76 22.74
N ASP A 521 7.58 22.71 24.01
CA ASP A 521 7.14 23.68 25.01
C ASP A 521 7.98 24.97 25.01
N THR A 522 9.22 24.94 24.53
CA THR A 522 10.17 26.08 24.63
C THR A 522 10.43 26.83 23.32
N THR A 523 9.80 26.44 22.21
CA THR A 523 10.01 27.11 20.91
C THR A 523 9.04 28.28 20.68
N MET A 524 9.53 29.36 20.06
CA MET A 524 8.81 30.64 19.87
C MET A 524 7.70 30.61 18.80
N CYS A 525 7.84 29.81 17.74
CA CYS A 525 6.90 29.79 16.61
C CYS A 525 6.14 28.46 16.53
N GLY A 526 4.91 28.49 16.00
CA GLY A 526 4.04 27.32 15.91
C GLY A 526 4.67 26.15 15.17
N LEU A 527 5.38 26.38 14.05
CA LEU A 527 6.07 25.34 13.28
C LEU A 527 7.10 24.57 14.12
N GLY A 528 7.88 25.29 14.93
CA GLY A 528 8.90 24.66 15.78
C GLY A 528 8.32 24.03 17.06
N GLN A 529 7.18 24.51 17.56
CA GLN A 529 6.40 23.83 18.60
C GLN A 529 5.80 22.51 18.07
N SER A 530 5.33 22.48 16.83
CA SER A 530 4.80 21.28 16.19
C SER A 530 5.89 20.34 15.63
N ALA A 531 7.14 20.80 15.49
CA ALA A 531 8.22 20.01 14.91
C ALA A 531 8.45 18.65 15.61
N SER A 532 8.20 18.55 16.91
CA SER A 532 8.33 17.29 17.66
C SER A 532 7.20 16.28 17.45
N ASN A 533 6.09 16.65 16.80
CA ASN A 533 4.90 15.79 16.71
C ASN A 533 5.13 14.44 15.97
N PRO A 534 5.94 14.33 14.91
CA PRO A 534 6.24 13.04 14.30
C PRO A 534 6.85 12.09 15.34
N VAL A 535 7.89 12.53 16.05
CA VAL A 535 8.59 11.76 17.09
C VAL A 535 7.66 11.36 18.23
N LEU A 536 6.91 12.32 18.79
CA LEU A 536 5.99 12.06 19.91
C LEU A 536 4.87 11.09 19.53
N SER A 537 4.33 11.19 18.32
CA SER A 537 3.26 10.31 17.86
C SER A 537 3.77 8.91 17.51
N THR A 538 4.96 8.77 16.91
CA THR A 538 5.55 7.46 16.61
C THR A 538 6.04 6.74 17.87
N LEU A 539 6.63 7.45 18.84
CA LEU A 539 6.95 6.87 20.16
C LEU A 539 5.67 6.41 20.89
N LYS A 540 4.59 7.20 20.85
CA LYS A 540 3.32 6.86 21.52
C LYS A 540 2.60 5.65 20.92
N TYR A 541 2.55 5.53 19.60
CA TYR A 541 1.74 4.51 18.91
C TYR A 541 2.55 3.33 18.34
N PHE A 542 3.85 3.51 18.11
CA PHE A 542 4.72 2.55 17.42
C PHE A 542 6.03 2.27 18.20
N ARG A 543 6.03 2.44 19.53
CA ARG A 543 7.20 2.18 20.41
C ARG A 543 7.89 0.83 20.17
N HIS A 544 7.09 -0.20 19.91
CA HIS A 544 7.56 -1.55 19.60
C HIS A 544 8.48 -1.63 18.36
N GLU A 545 8.35 -0.71 17.39
CA GLU A 545 9.29 -0.63 16.26
C GLU A 545 10.65 -0.10 16.73
N TYR A 546 10.67 0.93 17.60
CA TYR A 546 11.89 1.48 18.19
C TYR A 546 12.62 0.43 19.04
N GLU A 547 11.88 -0.26 19.91
CA GLU A 547 12.40 -1.33 20.77
C GLU A 547 13.02 -2.46 19.93
N ARG A 548 12.42 -2.81 18.78
CA ARG A 548 12.97 -3.80 17.85
C ARG A 548 14.24 -3.33 17.12
N HIS A 549 14.35 -2.03 16.82
CA HIS A 549 15.58 -1.45 16.26
C HIS A 549 16.72 -1.46 17.29
N ILE A 550 16.40 -1.25 18.57
CA ILE A 550 17.39 -1.18 19.67
C ILE A 550 17.82 -2.57 20.13
N HIS A 551 16.88 -3.45 20.46
CA HIS A 551 17.15 -4.75 21.08
C HIS A 551 17.43 -5.85 20.04
N ASP A 552 16.55 -6.00 19.04
CA ASP A 552 16.64 -7.08 18.05
C ASP A 552 17.48 -6.68 16.82
N LYS A 553 18.01 -5.44 16.79
CA LYS A 553 18.75 -4.82 15.67
C LYS A 553 18.09 -5.04 14.31
N ARG A 554 16.76 -4.87 14.25
CA ARG A 554 15.92 -5.29 13.11
C ARG A 554 14.88 -4.24 12.73
N CYS A 555 14.67 -4.08 11.42
CA CYS A 555 13.61 -3.26 10.83
C CYS A 555 12.66 -4.11 9.98
N ASP A 556 11.41 -4.34 10.42
CA ASP A 556 10.44 -5.18 9.70
C ASP A 556 9.95 -4.60 8.37
N ALA A 557 10.13 -3.30 8.18
CA ALA A 557 9.81 -2.61 6.94
C ALA A 557 10.88 -2.83 5.85
N PHE A 558 12.06 -3.34 6.21
CA PHE A 558 13.23 -3.53 5.33
C PHE A 558 13.84 -2.23 4.77
N VAL A 559 13.56 -1.07 5.37
CA VAL A 559 14.05 0.26 4.90
C VAL A 559 15.35 0.72 5.57
N CYS A 560 15.56 0.41 6.85
CA CYS A 560 16.74 0.83 7.60
C CYS A 560 17.97 -0.01 7.19
N LYS A 561 18.68 0.44 6.15
CA LYS A 561 19.75 -0.32 5.46
C LYS A 561 20.75 -1.03 6.38
N GLN A 562 21.26 -0.37 7.42
CA GLN A 562 22.28 -0.97 8.30
C GLN A 562 21.73 -2.01 9.29
N LEU A 563 20.40 -2.11 9.46
CA LEU A 563 19.73 -3.15 10.26
C LEU A 563 19.25 -4.34 9.42
N VAL A 564 19.46 -4.28 8.10
CA VAL A 564 18.80 -5.16 7.13
C VAL A 564 19.78 -5.70 6.09
N GLY A 565 20.79 -4.92 5.67
CA GLY A 565 21.62 -5.29 4.53
C GLY A 565 20.82 -5.23 3.23
N ALA A 566 21.01 -6.22 2.36
CA ALA A 566 20.22 -6.36 1.14
C ALA A 566 18.81 -6.92 1.46
N PRO A 567 17.70 -6.23 1.10
CA PRO A 567 16.35 -6.67 1.46
C PRO A 567 15.97 -8.10 1.02
N CYS A 568 16.52 -8.56 -0.12
CA CYS A 568 16.30 -9.91 -0.61
C CYS A 568 16.97 -11.00 0.25
N GLN A 569 18.08 -10.70 0.91
CA GLN A 569 18.75 -11.59 1.88
C GLN A 569 18.01 -11.59 3.21
N ALA A 570 17.75 -10.41 3.78
CA ALA A 570 17.06 -10.28 5.06
C ALA A 570 15.65 -10.90 5.06
N ALA A 571 14.96 -10.87 3.92
CA ALA A 571 13.66 -11.51 3.76
C ALA A 571 13.75 -13.04 3.62
N CYS A 572 14.94 -13.61 3.40
CA CYS A 572 15.17 -15.04 3.27
C CYS A 572 15.29 -15.69 4.67
N PRO A 573 14.36 -16.57 5.09
CA PRO A 573 14.37 -17.10 6.46
C PRO A 573 15.64 -17.89 6.85
N VAL A 574 16.34 -18.44 5.86
CA VAL A 574 17.58 -19.23 6.00
C VAL A 574 18.86 -18.42 5.78
N ASP A 575 18.77 -17.11 5.54
CA ASP A 575 19.91 -16.22 5.23
C ASP A 575 20.71 -16.64 3.97
N THR A 576 20.02 -16.98 2.87
CA THR A 576 20.67 -17.04 1.56
C THR A 576 20.97 -15.62 1.08
N GLU A 577 21.98 -15.44 0.20
CA GLU A 577 22.39 -14.16 -0.38
C GLU A 577 21.88 -13.97 -1.84
N PRO A 578 20.60 -13.62 -2.13
CA PRO A 578 20.16 -13.42 -3.52
C PRO A 578 20.91 -12.36 -4.29
N TRP A 579 21.28 -11.24 -3.66
CA TRP A 579 22.08 -10.21 -4.32
C TRP A 579 23.37 -10.79 -4.90
N ARG A 580 24.01 -11.73 -4.19
CA ARG A 580 25.29 -12.32 -4.56
C ARG A 580 25.14 -13.32 -5.70
N TYR A 581 24.24 -14.31 -5.57
CA TYR A 581 24.08 -15.29 -6.65
C TYR A 581 23.43 -14.69 -7.91
N VAL A 582 22.62 -13.62 -7.79
CA VAL A 582 22.11 -12.88 -8.96
C VAL A 582 23.26 -12.15 -9.67
N ALA A 583 24.15 -11.47 -8.93
CA ALA A 583 25.34 -10.84 -9.51
C ALA A 583 26.33 -11.85 -10.14
N LEU A 584 26.38 -13.09 -9.63
CA LEU A 584 27.17 -14.17 -10.23
C LEU A 584 26.50 -14.74 -11.49
N VAL A 585 25.17 -14.87 -11.52
CA VAL A 585 24.42 -15.26 -12.73
C VAL A 585 24.57 -14.21 -13.85
N GLU A 586 24.53 -12.92 -13.52
CA GLU A 586 24.82 -11.80 -14.44
C GLU A 586 26.17 -11.97 -15.16
N ARG A 587 27.18 -12.53 -14.47
CA ARG A 587 28.55 -12.71 -14.95
C ARG A 587 28.83 -14.07 -15.62
N GLY A 588 27.93 -15.03 -15.50
CA GLY A 588 28.16 -16.42 -15.93
C GLY A 588 28.84 -17.33 -14.90
N ASP A 589 29.08 -16.83 -13.67
CA ASP A 589 29.83 -17.52 -12.60
C ASP A 589 28.95 -18.56 -11.85
N TYR A 590 28.35 -19.49 -12.59
CA TYR A 590 27.26 -20.35 -12.09
C TYR A 590 27.63 -21.32 -10.96
N GLU A 591 28.84 -21.89 -10.98
CA GLU A 591 29.29 -22.77 -9.87
C GLU A 591 29.37 -22.00 -8.55
N GLU A 592 29.90 -20.78 -8.58
CA GLU A 592 30.00 -19.95 -7.38
C GLU A 592 28.62 -19.47 -6.93
N ALA A 593 27.72 -19.17 -7.88
CA ALA A 593 26.31 -18.92 -7.59
C ALA A 593 25.68 -20.13 -6.85
N TYR A 594 25.98 -21.36 -7.27
CA TYR A 594 25.51 -22.57 -6.59
C TYR A 594 26.08 -22.70 -5.17
N ARG A 595 27.39 -22.51 -4.98
CA ARG A 595 28.03 -22.55 -3.64
C ARG A 595 27.40 -21.56 -2.67
N VAL A 596 27.12 -20.33 -3.13
CA VAL A 596 26.42 -19.30 -2.36
C VAL A 596 25.01 -19.73 -1.95
N ILE A 597 24.23 -20.30 -2.88
CA ILE A 597 22.86 -20.76 -2.56
C ILE A 597 22.93 -21.95 -1.57
N ARG A 598 23.77 -22.94 -1.85
CA ARG A 598 23.86 -24.23 -1.14
C ARG A 598 24.51 -24.11 0.25
N GLY A 599 25.41 -23.16 0.45
CA GLY A 599 26.04 -22.91 1.75
C GLY A 599 25.08 -22.34 2.80
N ALA A 600 24.11 -21.53 2.38
CA ALA A 600 23.09 -20.98 3.27
C ALA A 600 21.81 -21.83 3.36
N ASN A 601 21.53 -22.64 2.34
CA ASN A 601 20.33 -23.45 2.25
C ASN A 601 20.67 -24.92 1.89
N PRO A 602 20.38 -25.91 2.76
CA PRO A 602 20.63 -27.31 2.47
C PRO A 602 19.85 -27.88 1.29
N LEU A 603 18.66 -27.35 0.97
CA LEU A 603 17.77 -27.87 -0.07
C LEU A 603 17.50 -26.81 -1.15
N PRO A 604 18.52 -26.40 -1.93
CA PRO A 604 18.41 -25.30 -2.88
C PRO A 604 17.46 -25.60 -4.04
N GLY A 605 17.56 -26.78 -4.66
CA GLY A 605 16.73 -27.27 -5.76
C GLY A 605 15.27 -27.47 -5.38
N VAL A 606 14.97 -28.00 -4.19
CA VAL A 606 13.62 -27.99 -3.61
C VAL A 606 13.11 -26.55 -3.46
N SER A 607 13.91 -25.67 -2.84
CA SER A 607 13.52 -24.27 -2.63
C SER A 607 13.39 -23.46 -3.93
N SER A 608 14.01 -23.90 -5.02
CA SER A 608 13.89 -23.28 -6.34
C SER A 608 12.52 -23.52 -6.99
N ARG A 609 11.78 -24.52 -6.51
CA ARG A 609 10.47 -24.93 -7.04
C ARG A 609 9.32 -24.52 -6.12
N VAL A 610 9.43 -24.80 -4.82
CA VAL A 610 8.31 -24.69 -3.87
C VAL A 610 8.44 -23.57 -2.81
N CYS A 611 9.44 -22.70 -2.92
CA CYS A 611 9.55 -21.51 -2.07
C CYS A 611 8.49 -20.44 -2.43
N ASP A 612 8.02 -19.74 -1.40
CA ASP A 612 7.07 -18.62 -1.44
C ASP A 612 7.72 -17.26 -1.79
N ARG A 613 9.03 -17.26 -2.07
CA ARG A 613 9.81 -16.14 -2.62
C ARG A 613 9.66 -14.81 -1.86
N LYS A 614 9.73 -14.83 -0.52
CA LYS A 614 9.78 -13.62 0.35
C LYS A 614 10.83 -12.58 -0.06
N CYS A 615 11.93 -13.03 -0.68
CA CYS A 615 12.96 -12.17 -1.25
C CYS A 615 12.46 -11.29 -2.41
N GLU A 616 11.48 -11.74 -3.19
CA GLU A 616 10.91 -11.00 -4.32
C GLU A 616 9.88 -9.97 -3.85
N SER A 617 9.05 -10.30 -2.85
CA SER A 617 8.09 -9.36 -2.26
C SER A 617 8.74 -8.21 -1.47
N ARG A 618 10.04 -8.33 -1.16
CA ARG A 618 10.89 -7.29 -0.56
C ARG A 618 11.92 -6.70 -1.54
N CYS A 619 11.82 -7.00 -2.83
CA CYS A 619 12.73 -6.45 -3.82
C CYS A 619 12.52 -4.94 -4.00
N ASN A 620 13.59 -4.13 -3.89
CA ASN A 620 13.51 -2.66 -4.07
C ASN A 620 13.02 -2.25 -5.47
N LEU A 621 13.31 -3.04 -6.51
CA LEU A 621 12.79 -2.79 -7.86
C LEU A 621 11.25 -2.91 -7.89
N GLY A 622 10.71 -3.93 -7.23
CA GLY A 622 9.27 -4.12 -7.03
C GLY A 622 8.64 -3.01 -6.17
N ALA A 623 9.25 -2.71 -5.03
CA ALA A 623 8.77 -1.69 -4.09
C ALA A 623 8.79 -0.25 -4.68
N GLY A 624 9.67 -0.01 -5.66
CA GLY A 624 9.77 1.24 -6.44
C GLY A 624 8.78 1.37 -7.59
N GLY A 625 7.94 0.35 -7.84
CA GLY A 625 6.92 0.36 -8.91
C GLY A 625 7.33 -0.32 -10.22
N GLY A 626 8.52 -0.92 -10.29
CA GLY A 626 8.88 -1.87 -11.34
C GLY A 626 8.40 -3.30 -11.02
N GLU A 627 8.77 -4.28 -11.85
CA GLU A 627 8.57 -5.69 -11.53
C GLU A 627 9.76 -6.24 -10.76
N ALA A 628 9.52 -6.95 -9.64
CA ALA A 628 10.57 -7.58 -8.84
C ALA A 628 11.42 -8.58 -9.65
N ILE A 629 12.68 -8.76 -9.24
CA ILE A 629 13.55 -9.79 -9.84
C ILE A 629 12.97 -11.19 -9.59
N ALA A 630 12.95 -12.06 -10.60
CA ALA A 630 12.51 -13.45 -10.54
C ALA A 630 13.54 -14.36 -9.82
N ILE A 631 13.85 -14.02 -8.56
CA ILE A 631 14.89 -14.65 -7.75
C ILE A 631 14.71 -16.17 -7.62
N ARG A 632 13.47 -16.67 -7.50
CA ARG A 632 13.19 -18.13 -7.50
C ARG A 632 13.59 -18.79 -8.82
N ALA A 633 13.28 -18.16 -9.96
CA ALA A 633 13.62 -18.66 -11.28
C ALA A 633 15.13 -18.63 -11.54
N LEU A 634 15.83 -17.57 -11.12
CA LEU A 634 17.29 -17.48 -11.19
C LEU A 634 17.98 -18.55 -10.31
N LYS A 635 17.46 -18.78 -9.10
CA LYS A 635 17.93 -19.90 -8.26
C LYS A 635 17.74 -21.23 -8.99
N ARG A 636 16.58 -21.46 -9.61
CA ARG A 636 16.27 -22.69 -10.33
C ARG A 636 17.20 -22.92 -11.51
N PHE A 637 17.44 -21.89 -12.31
CA PHE A 637 18.40 -21.91 -13.41
C PHE A 637 19.79 -22.38 -12.95
N VAL A 638 20.28 -21.90 -11.79
CA VAL A 638 21.55 -22.35 -11.21
C VAL A 638 21.46 -23.81 -10.72
N THR A 639 20.43 -24.19 -9.98
CA THR A 639 20.32 -25.55 -9.40
C THR A 639 20.02 -26.65 -10.40
N ASP A 640 19.40 -26.32 -11.54
CA ASP A 640 19.12 -27.29 -12.61
C ASP A 640 20.31 -27.43 -13.58
N ARG A 641 21.32 -26.55 -13.50
CA ARG A 641 22.54 -26.55 -14.34
C ARG A 641 23.79 -27.06 -13.62
N VAL A 642 23.95 -26.77 -12.32
CA VAL A 642 25.15 -27.07 -11.55
C VAL A 642 24.95 -28.33 -10.71
N ASP A 643 25.88 -29.28 -10.81
CA ASP A 643 25.85 -30.52 -10.04
C ASP A 643 26.10 -30.27 -8.54
N ALA A 644 25.36 -30.99 -7.68
CA ALA A 644 25.42 -30.80 -6.23
C ALA A 644 26.81 -31.10 -5.63
N SER A 645 27.64 -31.91 -6.30
CA SER A 645 29.00 -32.22 -5.84
C SER A 645 29.96 -31.01 -5.81
N VAL A 646 29.60 -29.89 -6.45
CA VAL A 646 30.34 -28.62 -6.44
C VAL A 646 30.45 -28.00 -5.02
N TYR A 647 29.57 -28.41 -4.09
CA TYR A 647 29.62 -28.02 -2.69
C TYR A 647 29.62 -29.24 -1.77
N ARG A 648 30.79 -29.54 -1.18
CA ARG A 648 30.95 -30.57 -0.15
C ARG A 648 31.49 -29.92 1.14
N PRO A 649 30.63 -29.65 2.13
CA PRO A 649 31.07 -29.06 3.39
C PRO A 649 31.79 -30.11 4.24
N GLU A 650 32.98 -29.78 4.73
CA GLU A 650 33.72 -30.64 5.66
C GLU A 650 33.13 -30.53 7.08
N PRO A 651 32.88 -31.65 7.79
CA PRO A 651 32.47 -31.61 9.18
C PRO A 651 33.54 -31.01 10.09
N GLY A 652 33.12 -30.19 11.06
CA GLY A 652 33.97 -29.74 12.15
C GLY A 652 34.43 -30.90 13.07
N LYS A 653 35.36 -30.60 13.99
CA LYS A 653 35.94 -31.56 14.92
C LYS A 653 34.85 -32.39 15.62
N THR A 654 34.95 -33.72 15.52
CA THR A 654 34.01 -34.67 16.12
C THR A 654 33.82 -34.42 17.61
N ARG A 655 32.55 -34.47 18.04
CA ARG A 655 32.10 -34.30 19.42
C ARG A 655 31.56 -35.61 20.00
N GLU A 656 31.56 -35.74 21.32
CA GLU A 656 31.08 -36.95 22.01
C GLU A 656 29.55 -36.94 22.22
N GLU A 657 28.95 -35.76 22.29
CA GLU A 657 27.52 -35.58 22.49
C GLU A 657 26.72 -36.06 21.28
N ARG A 658 25.63 -36.80 21.57
CA ARG A 658 24.68 -37.28 20.56
C ARG A 658 23.40 -36.47 20.59
N VAL A 659 22.87 -36.13 19.42
CA VAL A 659 21.59 -35.41 19.24
C VAL A 659 20.60 -36.29 18.48
N ALA A 660 19.38 -36.39 19.00
CA ALA A 660 18.29 -37.07 18.34
C ALA A 660 17.41 -36.05 17.58
N ILE A 661 17.00 -36.40 16.37
CA ILE A 661 16.07 -35.62 15.56
C ILE A 661 14.89 -36.51 15.22
N ILE A 662 13.68 -36.06 15.54
CA ILE A 662 12.45 -36.83 15.35
C ILE A 662 11.65 -36.16 14.22
N GLY A 663 11.55 -36.85 13.08
CA GLY A 663 11.00 -36.34 11.82
C GLY A 663 12.12 -36.01 10.81
N GLY A 664 12.14 -36.73 9.69
CA GLY A 664 13.06 -36.55 8.57
C GLY A 664 12.55 -35.58 7.48
N GLY A 665 11.67 -34.65 7.84
CA GLY A 665 11.20 -33.56 6.98
C GLY A 665 12.21 -32.41 6.84
N PRO A 666 11.87 -31.32 6.12
CA PRO A 666 12.80 -30.22 5.83
C PRO A 666 13.47 -29.60 7.07
N ALA A 667 12.72 -29.47 8.17
CA ALA A 667 13.24 -28.93 9.43
C ALA A 667 14.23 -29.88 10.12
N GLY A 668 13.90 -31.17 10.20
CA GLY A 668 14.78 -32.19 10.78
C GLY A 668 16.05 -32.41 9.94
N LEU A 669 15.92 -32.49 8.61
CA LEU A 669 17.04 -32.58 7.68
C LEU A 669 17.99 -31.38 7.78
N ALA A 670 17.45 -30.16 7.87
CA ALA A 670 18.26 -28.96 8.03
C ALA A 670 18.99 -28.95 9.39
N ALA A 671 18.30 -29.30 10.48
CA ALA A 671 18.93 -29.42 11.80
C ALA A 671 20.04 -30.49 11.80
N ALA A 672 19.78 -31.65 11.17
CA ALA A 672 20.77 -32.73 11.06
C ALA A 672 22.01 -32.29 10.29
N HIS A 673 21.82 -31.65 9.14
CA HIS A 673 22.90 -31.12 8.32
C HIS A 673 23.78 -30.16 9.14
N TYR A 674 23.20 -29.11 9.73
CA TYR A 674 23.98 -28.11 10.47
C TYR A 674 24.64 -28.67 11.74
N LEU A 675 23.98 -29.55 12.50
CA LEU A 675 24.60 -30.20 13.67
C LEU A 675 25.74 -31.15 13.28
N SER A 676 25.59 -31.90 12.18
CA SER A 676 26.66 -32.77 11.67
C SER A 676 27.91 -32.00 11.24
N LEU A 677 27.74 -30.78 10.69
CA LEU A 677 28.83 -29.88 10.34
C LEU A 677 29.48 -29.22 11.55
N LEU A 678 28.77 -29.11 12.68
CA LEU A 678 29.35 -28.70 13.96
C LEU A 678 30.09 -29.84 14.68
N GLY A 679 30.12 -31.04 14.10
CA GLY A 679 30.84 -32.22 14.59
C GLY A 679 30.03 -33.15 15.50
N TYR A 680 28.74 -32.88 15.71
CA TYR A 680 27.87 -33.74 16.54
C TYR A 680 27.46 -35.02 15.80
N ARG A 681 27.35 -36.12 16.56
CA ARG A 681 26.72 -37.36 16.07
C ARG A 681 25.21 -37.23 16.16
N VAL A 682 24.53 -37.33 15.03
CA VAL A 682 23.08 -37.11 14.90
C VAL A 682 22.38 -38.40 14.50
N THR A 683 21.27 -38.73 15.14
CA THR A 683 20.37 -39.82 14.70
C THR A 683 19.02 -39.23 14.32
N ILE A 684 18.60 -39.43 13.07
CA ILE A 684 17.28 -39.07 12.56
C ILE A 684 16.34 -40.28 12.71
N PHE A 685 15.27 -40.11 13.46
CA PHE A 685 14.17 -41.05 13.58
C PHE A 685 13.02 -40.59 12.67
N GLU A 686 12.63 -41.42 11.70
CA GLU A 686 11.58 -41.11 10.71
C GLU A 686 10.47 -42.17 10.79
N ALA A 687 9.21 -41.73 10.80
CA ALA A 687 8.05 -42.61 10.87
C ALA A 687 7.78 -43.33 9.54
N ALA A 688 8.11 -42.68 8.41
CA ALA A 688 8.03 -43.27 7.07
C ALA A 688 9.18 -44.25 6.77
N ASP A 689 9.09 -44.92 5.62
CA ASP A 689 10.11 -45.82 5.09
C ASP A 689 11.33 -45.09 4.48
N ARG A 690 11.24 -43.76 4.34
CA ARG A 690 12.23 -42.89 3.70
C ARG A 690 12.16 -41.46 4.25
N LEU A 691 13.26 -40.72 4.08
CA LEU A 691 13.36 -39.31 4.45
C LEU A 691 12.59 -38.37 3.49
N GLY A 692 12.44 -37.11 3.92
CA GLY A 692 11.87 -36.00 3.16
C GLY A 692 10.54 -35.48 3.70
N GLY A 693 9.85 -36.24 4.55
CA GLY A 693 8.54 -35.87 5.10
C GLY A 693 7.55 -35.45 4.00
N MET A 694 6.87 -34.31 4.16
CA MET A 694 5.91 -33.80 3.17
C MET A 694 6.51 -33.59 1.76
N LEU A 695 7.83 -33.38 1.63
CA LEU A 695 8.47 -33.19 0.31
C LEU A 695 8.38 -34.43 -0.57
N THR A 696 8.57 -35.60 0.02
CA THR A 696 8.57 -36.89 -0.67
C THR A 696 7.20 -37.56 -0.57
N CYS A 697 6.46 -37.35 0.53
CA CYS A 697 5.18 -37.99 0.79
C CYS A 697 3.98 -37.33 0.10
N THR A 698 3.91 -36.01 -0.05
CA THR A 698 2.66 -35.32 -0.50
C THR A 698 2.83 -34.37 -1.68
N LEU A 699 3.96 -33.66 -1.81
CA LEU A 699 4.15 -32.74 -2.94
C LEU A 699 4.14 -33.48 -4.29
N PRO A 700 3.30 -33.11 -5.26
CA PRO A 700 3.18 -33.84 -6.52
C PRO A 700 4.41 -33.69 -7.42
N ALA A 701 4.73 -34.71 -8.21
CA ALA A 701 5.96 -34.77 -9.00
C ALA A 701 6.04 -33.72 -10.12
N TYR A 702 4.90 -33.19 -10.58
CA TYR A 702 4.84 -32.09 -11.55
C TYR A 702 5.34 -30.73 -10.99
N ARG A 703 5.45 -30.64 -9.66
CA ARG A 703 5.82 -29.45 -8.88
C ARG A 703 7.16 -29.62 -8.17
N LEU A 704 7.41 -30.82 -7.63
CA LEU A 704 8.71 -31.22 -7.11
C LEU A 704 9.04 -32.65 -7.58
N PRO A 705 9.88 -32.82 -8.61
CA PRO A 705 10.27 -34.14 -9.09
C PRO A 705 10.94 -34.95 -7.98
N SER A 706 10.47 -36.18 -7.77
CA SER A 706 10.98 -37.06 -6.70
C SER A 706 12.49 -37.34 -6.83
N ARG A 707 13.05 -37.26 -8.05
CA ARG A 707 14.48 -37.36 -8.33
C ARG A 707 15.27 -36.25 -7.63
N ILE A 708 14.87 -34.98 -7.84
CA ILE A 708 15.52 -33.80 -7.26
C ILE A 708 15.49 -33.85 -5.73
N ALA A 709 14.31 -34.11 -5.15
CA ALA A 709 14.17 -34.22 -3.70
C ALA A 709 15.08 -35.31 -3.10
N ARG A 710 15.17 -36.47 -3.76
CA ARG A 710 16.02 -37.59 -3.32
C ARG A 710 17.51 -37.25 -3.40
N GLU A 711 17.98 -36.73 -4.53
CA GLU A 711 19.39 -36.38 -4.75
C GLU A 711 19.87 -35.28 -3.77
N GLU A 712 19.02 -34.28 -3.48
CA GLU A 712 19.36 -33.27 -2.49
C GLU A 712 19.42 -33.83 -1.07
N ILE A 713 18.47 -34.70 -0.68
CA ILE A 713 18.49 -35.38 0.63
C ILE A 713 19.74 -36.25 0.77
N GLU A 714 20.08 -37.04 -0.26
CA GLU A 714 21.32 -37.84 -0.31
C GLU A 714 22.56 -36.96 -0.14
N SER A 715 22.58 -35.75 -0.70
CA SER A 715 23.68 -34.77 -0.54
C SER A 715 23.84 -34.19 0.88
N LEU A 716 22.86 -34.37 1.78
CA LEU A 716 22.95 -33.91 3.17
C LEU A 716 23.66 -34.91 4.07
N LEU A 717 23.70 -36.18 3.67
CA LEU A 717 24.12 -37.28 4.52
C LEU A 717 25.65 -37.40 4.55
N ASN A 718 26.18 -37.66 5.74
CA ASN A 718 27.61 -37.87 5.99
C ASN A 718 27.77 -38.87 7.16
N GLU A 719 29.01 -39.21 7.49
CA GLU A 719 29.35 -40.19 8.55
C GLU A 719 28.83 -39.82 9.96
N ASN A 720 28.52 -38.55 10.21
CA ASN A 720 27.96 -38.09 11.48
C ASN A 720 26.43 -38.24 11.55
N ILE A 721 25.73 -38.59 10.46
CA ILE A 721 24.27 -38.74 10.42
C ILE A 721 23.89 -40.22 10.29
N GLN A 722 23.17 -40.72 11.29
CA GLN A 722 22.52 -42.03 11.30
C GLN A 722 21.02 -41.88 11.06
N ILE A 723 20.41 -42.87 10.40
CA ILE A 723 18.98 -42.84 10.04
C ILE A 723 18.32 -44.12 10.54
N GLU A 724 17.21 -43.97 11.28
CA GLU A 724 16.27 -45.05 11.59
C GLU A 724 14.88 -44.70 11.04
N CYS A 725 14.50 -45.33 9.92
CA CYS A 725 13.15 -45.25 9.34
C CYS A 725 12.20 -46.27 9.99
N ASN A 726 10.88 -46.10 9.79
CA ASN A 726 9.81 -46.87 10.43
C ASN A 726 9.85 -46.77 11.97
N ARG A 727 10.01 -45.55 12.47
CA ARG A 727 10.23 -45.19 13.87
C ARG A 727 9.37 -43.99 14.27
N ALA A 728 8.11 -44.25 14.62
CA ALA A 728 7.18 -43.20 15.03
C ALA A 728 7.24 -42.92 16.54
N LEU A 729 7.39 -41.64 16.90
CA LEU A 729 7.26 -41.18 18.29
C LEU A 729 5.84 -41.44 18.81
N GLY A 730 5.73 -42.02 19.99
CA GLY A 730 4.46 -42.40 20.64
C GLY A 730 3.94 -43.78 20.29
N LYS A 731 4.54 -44.45 19.30
CA LYS A 731 4.21 -45.82 18.92
C LYS A 731 5.40 -46.77 19.08
N ASP A 732 6.55 -46.38 18.53
CA ASP A 732 7.76 -47.21 18.48
C ASP A 732 8.86 -46.70 19.45
N MET A 733 8.72 -45.50 20.01
CA MET A 733 9.56 -44.92 21.07
C MET A 733 8.85 -43.78 21.82
N THR A 734 9.36 -43.41 23.00
CA THR A 734 9.02 -42.20 23.75
C THR A 734 10.20 -41.20 23.80
N ILE A 735 9.97 -39.99 24.31
CA ILE A 735 11.05 -39.00 24.52
C ILE A 735 12.02 -39.50 25.61
N GLU A 736 11.46 -40.14 26.63
CA GLU A 736 12.17 -40.77 27.74
C GLU A 736 13.08 -41.90 27.25
N ASP A 737 12.62 -42.75 26.32
CA ASP A 737 13.44 -43.80 25.70
C ASP A 737 14.63 -43.21 24.93
N VAL A 738 14.41 -42.09 24.22
CA VAL A 738 15.46 -41.41 23.46
C VAL A 738 16.49 -40.78 24.40
N LEU A 739 16.06 -40.04 25.43
CA LEU A 739 16.97 -39.49 26.43
C LEU A 739 17.72 -40.60 27.20
N GLY A 740 17.03 -41.68 27.56
CA GLY A 740 17.58 -42.86 28.23
C GLY A 740 18.63 -43.62 27.42
N LYS A 741 18.55 -43.59 26.08
CA LYS A 741 19.61 -44.08 25.17
C LYS A 741 20.89 -43.23 25.18
N GLY A 742 20.93 -42.14 25.96
CA GLY A 742 22.11 -41.29 26.15
C GLY A 742 22.29 -40.21 25.08
N PHE A 743 21.19 -39.73 24.50
CA PHE A 743 21.17 -38.51 23.70
C PHE A 743 21.09 -37.29 24.63
N LYS A 744 21.85 -36.23 24.35
CA LYS A 744 21.95 -35.03 25.20
C LYS A 744 21.00 -33.90 24.79
N ALA A 745 20.48 -33.96 23.56
CA ALA A 745 19.42 -33.10 23.08
C ALA A 745 18.49 -33.86 22.13
N VAL A 746 17.21 -33.48 22.12
CA VAL A 746 16.18 -34.02 21.24
C VAL A 746 15.49 -32.86 20.51
N PHE A 747 15.43 -32.92 19.18
CA PHE A 747 14.70 -31.96 18.35
C PHE A 747 13.48 -32.63 17.69
N ILE A 748 12.29 -32.14 18.00
CA ILE A 748 11.02 -32.67 17.48
C ILE A 748 10.57 -31.81 16.30
N ALA A 749 10.54 -32.42 15.11
CA ALA A 749 10.30 -31.79 13.82
C ALA A 749 9.42 -32.66 12.91
N THR A 750 8.46 -33.40 13.49
CA THR A 750 7.53 -34.28 12.77
C THR A 750 6.62 -33.54 11.81
N GLY A 751 6.28 -32.27 12.09
CA GLY A 751 5.46 -31.43 11.22
C GLY A 751 3.94 -31.62 11.40
N ALA A 752 3.17 -31.05 10.48
CA ALA A 752 1.70 -31.10 10.50
C ALA A 752 1.18 -32.13 9.48
N HIS A 753 0.85 -33.33 9.95
CA HIS A 753 0.45 -34.45 9.10
C HIS A 753 -1.07 -34.72 9.08
N GLU A 754 -1.84 -34.15 9.99
CA GLU A 754 -3.30 -34.28 9.96
C GLU A 754 -3.94 -33.15 9.15
N SER A 755 -5.01 -33.44 8.42
CA SER A 755 -5.87 -32.38 7.85
C SER A 755 -6.94 -31.95 8.86
N TRP A 756 -7.34 -30.68 8.82
CA TRP A 756 -8.54 -30.23 9.52
C TRP A 756 -9.79 -30.88 8.90
N ARG A 757 -10.68 -31.34 9.79
CA ARG A 757 -12.01 -31.88 9.44
C ARG A 757 -13.04 -30.76 9.43
N LEU A 758 -14.05 -30.88 8.58
CA LEU A 758 -15.21 -29.99 8.56
C LEU A 758 -16.16 -30.28 9.75
N ASN A 759 -16.04 -31.45 10.38
CA ASN A 759 -16.89 -31.98 11.44
C ASN A 759 -18.36 -32.12 11.01
N LEU A 760 -18.55 -32.67 9.81
CA LEU A 760 -19.88 -32.86 9.22
C LEU A 760 -20.33 -34.32 9.39
N GLU A 761 -21.62 -34.52 9.68
CA GLU A 761 -22.21 -35.86 9.72
C GLU A 761 -21.99 -36.55 8.36
N ASN A 762 -21.46 -37.79 8.36
CA ASN A 762 -21.04 -38.54 7.17
C ASN A 762 -19.69 -38.11 6.52
N GLU A 763 -18.82 -37.38 7.22
CA GLU A 763 -17.44 -37.09 6.76
C GLU A 763 -16.52 -38.35 6.72
N HIS A 764 -16.99 -39.52 7.14
CA HIS A 764 -16.22 -40.78 7.22
C HIS A 764 -16.66 -41.84 6.21
N VAL A 765 -17.37 -41.44 5.16
CA VAL A 765 -17.89 -42.32 4.10
C VAL A 765 -16.90 -42.48 2.95
N GLU A 766 -17.00 -43.57 2.19
CA GLU A 766 -16.11 -43.85 1.06
C GLU A 766 -16.26 -42.76 -0.01
N GLY A 767 -15.13 -42.24 -0.50
CA GLY A 767 -15.10 -41.13 -1.46
C GLY A 767 -14.95 -39.74 -0.82
N VAL A 768 -15.04 -39.61 0.51
CA VAL A 768 -14.61 -38.38 1.22
C VAL A 768 -13.20 -38.58 1.74
N TYR A 769 -12.25 -37.75 1.30
CA TYR A 769 -10.84 -37.87 1.64
C TYR A 769 -10.24 -36.56 2.19
N PRO A 770 -9.52 -36.60 3.32
CA PRO A 770 -8.64 -35.51 3.72
C PRO A 770 -7.53 -35.30 2.68
N SER A 771 -7.17 -34.06 2.38
CA SER A 771 -6.25 -33.76 1.26
C SER A 771 -4.85 -34.35 1.44
N ILE A 772 -4.34 -34.37 2.68
CA ILE A 772 -3.03 -34.97 2.95
C ILE A 772 -3.04 -36.48 2.77
N ASP A 773 -4.09 -37.17 3.24
CA ASP A 773 -4.23 -38.62 3.06
C ASP A 773 -4.40 -38.98 1.58
N PHE A 774 -5.17 -38.19 0.83
CA PHE A 774 -5.35 -38.36 -0.61
C PHE A 774 -4.03 -38.23 -1.37
N LEU A 775 -3.29 -37.14 -1.13
CA LEU A 775 -1.99 -36.89 -1.75
C LEU A 775 -0.97 -37.96 -1.37
N LYS A 776 -0.92 -38.35 -0.09
CA LYS A 776 0.02 -39.36 0.43
C LYS A 776 -0.23 -40.73 -0.17
N LYS A 777 -1.49 -41.21 -0.21
CA LYS A 777 -1.84 -42.49 -0.85
C LYS A 777 -1.57 -42.49 -2.35
N SER A 778 -1.86 -41.39 -3.04
CA SER A 778 -1.58 -41.27 -4.47
C SER A 778 -0.07 -41.30 -4.77
N LYS A 779 0.77 -40.62 -3.97
CA LYS A 779 2.21 -40.52 -4.23
C LYS A 779 3.05 -41.66 -3.63
N MET A 780 2.72 -42.18 -2.46
CA MET A 780 3.49 -43.25 -1.79
C MET A 780 3.02 -44.66 -2.16
N GLU A 781 1.71 -44.87 -2.25
CA GLU A 781 1.10 -46.19 -2.48
C GLU A 781 0.66 -46.38 -3.95
N GLY A 782 0.65 -45.31 -4.76
CA GLY A 782 0.20 -45.34 -6.15
C GLY A 782 -1.32 -45.50 -6.31
N ILE A 783 -2.09 -45.27 -5.25
CA ILE A 783 -3.53 -45.53 -5.22
C ILE A 783 -4.30 -44.38 -5.88
N GLU A 784 -5.11 -44.72 -6.88
CA GLU A 784 -6.09 -43.81 -7.48
C GLU A 784 -7.39 -43.89 -6.65
N LEU A 785 -7.71 -42.81 -5.94
CA LEU A 785 -8.85 -42.72 -5.00
C LEU A 785 -10.03 -41.93 -5.56
N ALA A 786 -9.76 -41.02 -6.51
CA ALA A 786 -10.74 -40.14 -7.11
C ALA A 786 -11.39 -40.78 -8.34
N ARG A 787 -12.70 -40.60 -8.47
CA ARG A 787 -13.52 -41.07 -9.60
C ARG A 787 -14.64 -40.06 -9.88
N GLY A 788 -15.24 -40.14 -11.07
CA GLY A 788 -16.37 -39.32 -11.48
C GLY A 788 -16.09 -37.81 -11.37
N HIS A 789 -17.07 -37.02 -10.92
CA HIS A 789 -16.86 -35.60 -10.69
C HIS A 789 -16.28 -35.35 -9.29
N VAL A 790 -15.11 -34.70 -9.23
CA VAL A 790 -14.36 -34.49 -7.99
C VAL A 790 -14.55 -33.06 -7.48
N GLY A 791 -14.98 -32.91 -6.23
CA GLY A 791 -15.02 -31.62 -5.55
C GLY A 791 -13.83 -31.46 -4.61
N VAL A 792 -13.18 -30.30 -4.62
CA VAL A 792 -12.08 -29.97 -3.70
C VAL A 792 -12.42 -28.72 -2.90
N ILE A 793 -12.30 -28.80 -1.58
CA ILE A 793 -12.69 -27.72 -0.67
C ILE A 793 -11.43 -27.06 -0.11
N GLY A 794 -11.16 -25.82 -0.51
CA GLY A 794 -10.01 -25.07 -0.04
C GLY A 794 -9.48 -24.09 -1.10
N GLY A 795 -8.45 -23.35 -0.74
CA GLY A 795 -7.79 -22.42 -1.67
C GLY A 795 -6.30 -22.21 -1.39
N GLY A 796 -5.70 -23.03 -0.52
CA GLY A 796 -4.26 -23.10 -0.34
C GLY A 796 -3.61 -24.05 -1.33
N ASN A 797 -2.28 -24.10 -1.35
CA ASN A 797 -1.53 -24.95 -2.28
C ASN A 797 -1.95 -26.43 -2.21
N SER A 798 -2.17 -27.00 -1.02
CA SER A 798 -2.63 -28.38 -0.84
C SER A 798 -3.99 -28.68 -1.50
N ALA A 799 -4.86 -27.66 -1.67
CA ALA A 799 -6.13 -27.79 -2.38
C ALA A 799 -5.94 -27.80 -3.90
N VAL A 800 -5.10 -26.89 -4.41
CA VAL A 800 -4.76 -26.84 -5.84
C VAL A 800 -4.00 -28.10 -6.26
N ASP A 801 -3.06 -28.56 -5.43
CA ASP A 801 -2.30 -29.78 -5.65
C ASP A 801 -3.24 -31.01 -5.69
N ALA A 802 -4.16 -31.13 -4.73
CA ALA A 802 -5.15 -32.20 -4.71
C ALA A 802 -6.08 -32.19 -5.95
N ALA A 803 -6.54 -31.01 -6.38
CA ALA A 803 -7.40 -30.88 -7.58
C ALA A 803 -6.68 -31.33 -8.86
N ARG A 804 -5.42 -30.89 -9.03
CA ARG A 804 -4.58 -31.24 -10.19
C ARG A 804 -4.10 -32.70 -10.16
N VAL A 805 -3.90 -33.29 -8.98
CA VAL A 805 -3.65 -34.73 -8.83
C VAL A 805 -4.90 -35.54 -9.16
N ALA A 806 -6.07 -35.15 -8.66
CA ALA A 806 -7.33 -35.84 -8.96
C ALA A 806 -7.66 -35.84 -10.45
N LEU A 807 -7.45 -34.73 -11.15
CA LEU A 807 -7.64 -34.61 -12.60
C LEU A 807 -6.81 -35.64 -13.42
N ARG A 808 -5.71 -36.15 -12.85
CA ARG A 808 -4.79 -37.11 -13.48
C ARG A 808 -5.12 -38.58 -13.17
N GLN A 809 -6.10 -38.86 -12.30
CA GLN A 809 -6.52 -40.23 -11.94
C GLN A 809 -7.57 -40.76 -12.93
N LYS A 810 -7.60 -42.08 -13.14
CA LYS A 810 -8.49 -42.72 -14.13
C LYS A 810 -9.92 -42.70 -13.62
N GLY A 811 -10.87 -42.51 -14.55
CA GLY A 811 -12.29 -42.46 -14.23
C GLY A 811 -12.77 -41.13 -13.67
N VAL A 812 -11.91 -40.12 -13.49
CA VAL A 812 -12.31 -38.75 -13.21
C VAL A 812 -12.84 -38.08 -14.48
N THR A 813 -14.02 -37.48 -14.40
CA THR A 813 -14.72 -36.82 -15.52
C THR A 813 -14.62 -35.29 -15.47
N GLY A 814 -14.20 -34.72 -14.34
CA GLY A 814 -13.91 -33.31 -14.17
C GLY A 814 -13.66 -32.95 -12.71
N VAL A 815 -13.01 -31.81 -12.45
CA VAL A 815 -12.66 -31.36 -11.09
C VAL A 815 -13.14 -29.91 -10.86
N SER A 816 -13.77 -29.69 -9.71
CA SER A 816 -14.24 -28.37 -9.26
C SER A 816 -13.66 -28.04 -7.88
N LEU A 817 -13.00 -26.89 -7.76
CA LEU A 817 -12.38 -26.39 -6.53
C LEU A 817 -13.20 -25.23 -5.97
N PHE A 818 -13.63 -25.36 -4.71
CA PHE A 818 -14.52 -24.44 -4.01
C PHE A 818 -13.75 -23.64 -2.96
N TYR A 819 -13.68 -22.31 -3.10
CA TYR A 819 -12.99 -21.44 -2.16
C TYR A 819 -13.85 -20.33 -1.57
N ARG A 820 -13.81 -20.15 -0.24
CA ARG A 820 -14.74 -19.31 0.54
C ARG A 820 -14.60 -17.78 0.39
N ARG A 821 -13.60 -17.29 -0.33
CA ARG A 821 -13.39 -15.86 -0.63
C ARG A 821 -13.16 -15.67 -2.14
N SER A 822 -12.89 -14.45 -2.60
CA SER A 822 -12.50 -14.17 -3.99
C SER A 822 -11.16 -14.84 -4.36
N ARG A 823 -10.83 -14.88 -5.66
CA ARG A 823 -9.54 -15.40 -6.18
C ARG A 823 -8.34 -14.70 -5.53
N ASP A 824 -8.36 -13.37 -5.47
CA ASP A 824 -7.27 -12.54 -4.93
C ASP A 824 -6.89 -12.86 -3.47
N GLU A 825 -7.85 -13.44 -2.73
CA GLU A 825 -7.77 -13.84 -1.33
C GLU A 825 -7.34 -15.31 -1.15
N MET A 826 -7.07 -16.07 -2.23
CA MET A 826 -6.58 -17.46 -2.18
C MET A 826 -5.13 -17.50 -1.65
N PRO A 827 -4.82 -18.37 -0.67
CA PRO A 827 -3.44 -18.57 -0.20
C PRO A 827 -2.52 -19.34 -1.15
N ALA A 828 -3.06 -19.99 -2.19
CA ALA A 828 -2.25 -20.66 -3.20
C ALA A 828 -1.44 -19.65 -4.04
N TYR A 829 -0.33 -20.10 -4.63
CA TYR A 829 0.46 -19.25 -5.51
C TYR A 829 -0.29 -19.00 -6.84
N GLU A 830 -0.23 -17.78 -7.37
CA GLU A 830 -1.00 -17.39 -8.55
C GLU A 830 -0.70 -18.28 -9.75
N GLU A 831 0.58 -18.60 -10.00
CA GLU A 831 0.98 -19.51 -11.08
C GLU A 831 0.33 -20.91 -10.97
N GLU A 832 0.07 -21.40 -9.76
CA GLU A 832 -0.56 -22.71 -9.53
C GLU A 832 -2.08 -22.64 -9.77
N ILE A 833 -2.71 -21.50 -9.45
CA ILE A 833 -4.12 -21.20 -9.73
C ILE A 833 -4.32 -21.12 -11.25
N GLU A 834 -3.45 -20.41 -11.95
CA GLU A 834 -3.47 -20.30 -13.42
C GLU A 834 -3.22 -21.64 -14.08
N ALA A 835 -2.18 -22.38 -13.65
CA ALA A 835 -1.88 -23.71 -14.16
C ALA A 835 -3.02 -24.73 -13.93
N ALA A 836 -3.82 -24.57 -12.86
CA ALA A 836 -5.01 -25.39 -12.61
C ALA A 836 -6.17 -25.05 -13.58
N LEU A 837 -6.41 -23.76 -13.83
CA LEU A 837 -7.43 -23.29 -14.78
C LEU A 837 -7.10 -23.75 -16.21
N GLU A 838 -5.84 -23.62 -16.63
CA GLU A 838 -5.35 -24.09 -17.94
C GLU A 838 -5.47 -25.61 -18.12
N GLU A 839 -5.31 -26.38 -17.03
CA GLU A 839 -5.51 -27.83 -17.05
C GLU A 839 -7.00 -28.23 -17.05
N GLY A 840 -7.92 -27.29 -16.83
CA GLY A 840 -9.37 -27.52 -16.85
C GLY A 840 -10.03 -27.72 -15.48
N VAL A 841 -9.33 -27.41 -14.38
CA VAL A 841 -9.94 -27.35 -13.05
C VAL A 841 -10.88 -26.14 -12.99
N ARG A 842 -12.14 -26.35 -12.63
CA ARG A 842 -13.11 -25.25 -12.44
C ARG A 842 -12.90 -24.65 -11.05
N ILE A 843 -12.53 -23.38 -10.95
CA ILE A 843 -12.38 -22.69 -9.67
C ILE A 843 -13.63 -21.85 -9.40
N GLU A 844 -14.40 -22.25 -8.40
CA GLU A 844 -15.59 -21.55 -7.96
C GLU A 844 -15.30 -20.81 -6.63
N THR A 845 -15.03 -19.52 -6.77
CA THR A 845 -14.72 -18.61 -5.65
C THR A 845 -15.99 -18.15 -4.93
N LEU A 846 -15.81 -17.61 -3.73
CA LEU A 846 -16.90 -17.31 -2.79
C LEU A 846 -17.84 -18.51 -2.58
N ILE A 847 -17.34 -19.74 -2.71
CA ILE A 847 -18.05 -21.00 -2.41
C ILE A 847 -17.38 -21.70 -1.23
N SER A 848 -18.17 -22.09 -0.24
CA SER A 848 -17.78 -23.12 0.71
C SER A 848 -18.93 -24.14 0.90
N PRO A 849 -18.69 -25.33 1.45
CA PRO A 849 -19.48 -26.53 1.07
C PRO A 849 -20.54 -27.03 2.08
N VAL A 850 -21.83 -26.64 2.00
CA VAL A 850 -22.89 -27.29 2.83
C VAL A 850 -23.00 -28.83 2.80
N LYS A 851 -23.58 -29.57 1.82
CA LYS A 851 -24.18 -30.94 2.04
C LYS A 851 -24.59 -31.90 0.84
N ILE A 852 -24.13 -33.15 0.84
CA ILE A 852 -24.05 -34.15 -0.30
C ILE A 852 -25.33 -34.97 -0.73
N LYS A 853 -26.07 -34.63 -1.80
CA LYS A 853 -27.31 -35.36 -2.23
C LYS A 853 -27.16 -36.67 -3.04
N VAL A 854 -28.14 -37.57 -2.87
CA VAL A 854 -28.39 -38.86 -3.56
C VAL A 854 -29.48 -38.74 -4.64
N ARG A 855 -29.58 -39.70 -5.59
CA ARG A 855 -30.67 -39.80 -6.60
C ARG A 855 -31.81 -40.74 -6.16
N GLN A 856 -33.04 -40.24 -6.22
CA GLN A 856 -34.22 -41.01 -6.64
C GLN A 856 -34.96 -40.19 -7.69
N GLU A 857 -35.69 -40.86 -8.58
CA GLU A 857 -36.53 -40.28 -9.64
C GLU A 857 -37.60 -39.36 -8.99
N GLU A 858 -38.06 -38.25 -9.56
CA GLU A 858 -38.33 -37.95 -10.98
C GLU A 858 -37.98 -36.50 -11.40
N ILE A 859 -37.98 -36.28 -12.71
CA ILE A 859 -37.89 -34.98 -13.38
C ILE A 859 -39.31 -34.53 -13.74
N GLU A 860 -39.76 -33.32 -13.32
CA GLU A 860 -40.68 -32.50 -14.15
C GLU A 860 -41.00 -31.08 -13.63
N THR A 861 -41.01 -30.82 -12.31
CA THR A 861 -41.60 -29.56 -11.79
C THR A 861 -40.72 -28.30 -11.93
N ALA A 862 -39.40 -28.43 -12.02
CA ALA A 862 -38.47 -27.29 -11.98
C ALA A 862 -38.33 -26.48 -13.29
N ILE A 863 -39.00 -26.88 -14.39
CA ILE A 863 -38.93 -26.20 -15.70
C ILE A 863 -40.02 -25.12 -15.85
N LYS A 864 -41.00 -25.04 -14.93
CA LYS A 864 -42.20 -24.19 -15.09
C LYS A 864 -42.17 -22.81 -14.42
N GLU A 865 -41.15 -22.48 -13.65
CA GLU A 865 -41.07 -21.20 -12.91
C GLU A 865 -39.74 -20.49 -13.20
N GLY A 866 -39.67 -19.82 -14.36
CA GLY A 866 -38.43 -19.21 -14.87
C GLY A 866 -37.88 -18.10 -13.97
N ILE A 867 -36.61 -18.23 -13.56
CA ILE A 867 -35.86 -17.26 -12.73
C ILE A 867 -34.42 -17.11 -13.28
N GLU A 868 -33.84 -15.92 -13.12
CA GLU A 868 -32.59 -15.44 -13.72
C GLU A 868 -31.27 -15.98 -13.12
N LEU A 869 -30.14 -15.53 -13.71
CA LEU A 869 -28.75 -15.94 -13.48
C LEU A 869 -28.11 -15.50 -12.13
N HIS A 870 -26.98 -16.16 -11.80
CA HIS A 870 -25.81 -15.71 -10.98
C HIS A 870 -25.66 -16.09 -9.46
N THR A 871 -24.82 -17.11 -9.17
CA THR A 871 -23.59 -17.19 -8.27
C THR A 871 -23.51 -16.96 -6.71
N LEU A 872 -22.64 -17.78 -6.00
CA LEU A 872 -21.77 -17.60 -4.76
C LEU A 872 -22.25 -17.98 -3.29
N VAL A 873 -21.62 -18.95 -2.54
CA VAL A 873 -22.15 -20.07 -1.65
C VAL A 873 -21.28 -20.58 -0.38
N SER A 874 -21.73 -21.43 0.60
CA SER A 874 -21.18 -21.69 2.03
C SER A 874 -21.61 -23.04 2.80
N PRO A 875 -21.12 -23.44 4.05
CA PRO A 875 -21.28 -24.59 5.06
C PRO A 875 -22.47 -25.24 5.89
N VAL A 876 -22.72 -26.60 6.00
CA VAL A 876 -23.61 -27.29 7.02
C VAL A 876 -23.36 -28.80 7.41
N LYS A 877 -23.34 -29.83 6.52
CA LYS A 877 -23.44 -31.31 6.84
C LYS A 877 -22.96 -32.26 5.69
N ILE A 878 -22.89 -33.60 5.76
CA ILE A 878 -22.66 -34.50 4.59
C ILE A 878 -23.78 -35.59 4.50
N PHE A 879 -24.00 -36.24 3.35
CA PHE A 879 -24.80 -37.49 3.21
C PHE A 879 -24.04 -38.54 2.37
N SER A 880 -24.59 -39.76 2.27
CA SER A 880 -24.02 -40.89 1.53
C SER A 880 -25.09 -41.94 1.18
N GLU A 881 -24.88 -42.72 0.11
CA GLU A 881 -25.66 -43.91 -0.25
C GLU A 881 -24.75 -45.15 -0.30
N GLU A 882 -25.19 -46.30 0.23
CA GLU A 882 -24.37 -47.52 0.39
C GLU A 882 -23.00 -47.29 1.07
N GLY A 883 -22.86 -46.20 1.85
CA GLY A 883 -21.60 -45.78 2.46
C GLY A 883 -20.66 -44.98 1.55
N ARG A 884 -21.14 -44.46 0.42
CA ARG A 884 -20.40 -43.67 -0.59
C ARG A 884 -20.92 -42.25 -0.78
N VAL A 885 -20.01 -41.34 -1.14
CA VAL A 885 -20.31 -39.94 -1.50
C VAL A 885 -20.97 -39.80 -2.88
N VAL A 886 -21.85 -38.78 -3.03
CA VAL A 886 -22.69 -38.59 -4.24
C VAL A 886 -22.95 -37.12 -4.65
N GLY A 887 -22.42 -36.12 -3.93
CA GLY A 887 -22.76 -34.70 -4.09
C GLY A 887 -22.05 -33.70 -3.19
N ILE A 888 -22.54 -32.45 -3.19
CA ILE A 888 -22.49 -31.50 -2.08
C ILE A 888 -23.68 -30.52 -2.21
N GLU A 889 -23.85 -29.58 -1.30
CA GLU A 889 -24.85 -28.50 -1.34
C GLU A 889 -24.14 -27.29 -0.75
N CYS A 890 -24.51 -26.05 -1.02
CA CYS A 890 -23.86 -24.88 -0.41
C CYS A 890 -24.88 -23.71 -0.21
N ILE A 891 -24.63 -22.71 0.67
CA ILE A 891 -25.52 -21.54 0.97
C ILE A 891 -24.87 -20.13 0.84
N ARG A 892 -25.47 -19.12 0.20
CA ARG A 892 -24.78 -17.91 -0.33
C ARG A 892 -23.85 -17.13 0.61
N ASN A 893 -22.73 -16.63 0.07
CA ASN A 893 -21.67 -15.91 0.79
C ASN A 893 -21.44 -14.54 0.18
N ARG A 894 -21.38 -13.50 1.02
CA ARG A 894 -20.93 -12.15 0.67
C ARG A 894 -19.70 -11.76 1.49
N LEU A 895 -18.91 -10.82 0.97
CA LEU A 895 -17.77 -10.27 1.68
C LEU A 895 -18.24 -9.29 2.76
N GLY A 896 -18.01 -9.64 4.02
CA GLY A 896 -18.18 -8.76 5.18
C GLY A 896 -16.90 -7.99 5.54
N GLU A 897 -16.80 -7.58 6.80
CA GLU A 897 -15.64 -6.86 7.31
C GLU A 897 -14.33 -7.67 7.22
N VAL A 898 -13.20 -6.97 7.20
CA VAL A 898 -11.86 -7.57 7.23
C VAL A 898 -11.61 -8.25 8.58
N ASP A 899 -11.17 -9.51 8.57
CA ASP A 899 -10.76 -10.25 9.76
C ASP A 899 -9.34 -9.89 10.22
N ALA A 900 -8.93 -10.44 11.36
CA ALA A 900 -7.59 -10.24 11.94
C ALA A 900 -6.44 -10.84 11.12
N THR A 901 -6.71 -11.37 9.92
CA THR A 901 -5.70 -11.86 8.95
C THR A 901 -5.68 -11.03 7.66
N GLY A 902 -6.26 -9.83 7.68
CA GLY A 902 -6.28 -8.89 6.55
C GLY A 902 -7.27 -9.22 5.44
N ARG A 903 -7.99 -10.34 5.56
CA ARG A 903 -8.90 -10.87 4.53
C ARG A 903 -10.36 -10.57 4.86
N ARG A 904 -11.21 -10.35 3.87
CA ARG A 904 -12.65 -10.09 4.12
C ARG A 904 -13.32 -11.37 4.66
N ARG A 905 -14.16 -11.25 5.70
CA ARG A 905 -14.91 -12.37 6.29
C ARG A 905 -15.99 -12.83 5.32
N PRO A 906 -16.15 -14.15 5.08
CA PRO A 906 -17.38 -14.65 4.47
C PRO A 906 -18.54 -14.43 5.45
N VAL A 907 -19.65 -13.89 4.94
CA VAL A 907 -20.91 -13.71 5.67
C VAL A 907 -22.00 -14.41 4.88
N GLU A 908 -22.70 -15.31 5.56
CA GLU A 908 -23.76 -16.13 4.96
C GLU A 908 -24.99 -15.28 4.57
N VAL A 909 -25.69 -15.75 3.55
CA VAL A 909 -26.88 -15.16 2.95
C VAL A 909 -28.02 -16.16 3.13
N PRO A 910 -28.93 -15.95 4.10
CA PRO A 910 -30.01 -16.90 4.39
C PRO A 910 -30.89 -17.23 3.17
N GLY A 911 -31.40 -18.47 3.11
CA GLY A 911 -32.40 -18.90 2.13
C GLY A 911 -31.90 -19.26 0.73
N SER A 912 -30.59 -19.50 0.56
CA SER A 912 -29.95 -19.54 -0.76
C SER A 912 -29.15 -20.84 -1.04
N GLY A 913 -29.67 -21.95 -0.51
CA GLY A 913 -29.10 -23.29 -0.66
C GLY A 913 -29.24 -23.89 -2.07
N PHE A 914 -28.25 -24.62 -2.56
CA PHE A 914 -28.33 -25.40 -3.82
C PHE A 914 -27.41 -26.63 -3.77
N SER A 915 -27.68 -27.67 -4.59
CA SER A 915 -26.92 -28.93 -4.60
C SER A 915 -26.07 -29.12 -5.87
N LEU A 916 -24.93 -29.80 -5.71
CA LEU A 916 -23.99 -30.26 -6.73
C LEU A 916 -23.88 -31.80 -6.65
N ALA A 917 -23.65 -32.49 -7.77
CA ALA A 917 -23.39 -33.94 -7.80
C ALA A 917 -21.87 -34.20 -7.89
N LEU A 918 -21.33 -35.12 -7.08
CA LEU A 918 -19.90 -35.36 -6.91
C LEU A 918 -19.64 -36.81 -6.44
N ASP A 919 -18.81 -37.55 -7.17
CA ASP A 919 -18.47 -38.95 -6.86
C ASP A 919 -17.20 -39.07 -5.98
N THR A 920 -16.52 -37.95 -5.71
CA THR A 920 -15.40 -37.84 -4.77
C THR A 920 -15.35 -36.42 -4.18
N LEU A 921 -15.07 -36.31 -2.88
CA LEU A 921 -14.85 -35.04 -2.19
C LEU A 921 -13.50 -35.03 -1.48
N ILE A 922 -12.70 -33.98 -1.70
CA ILE A 922 -11.41 -33.78 -1.06
C ILE A 922 -11.45 -32.55 -0.16
N ILE A 923 -11.10 -32.72 1.12
CA ILE A 923 -11.15 -31.67 2.15
C ILE A 923 -9.74 -31.11 2.38
N ALA A 924 -9.52 -29.86 1.97
CA ALA A 924 -8.23 -29.16 1.96
C ALA A 924 -8.31 -27.79 2.69
N ILE A 925 -8.97 -27.75 3.85
CA ILE A 925 -9.19 -26.53 4.64
C ILE A 925 -8.01 -26.15 5.56
N GLY A 926 -6.92 -26.89 5.51
CA GLY A 926 -5.68 -26.67 6.27
C GLY A 926 -5.20 -27.94 6.99
N GLU A 927 -4.02 -27.85 7.58
CA GLU A 927 -3.34 -28.96 8.26
C GLU A 927 -3.11 -28.64 9.75
N ARG A 928 -2.82 -29.66 10.57
CA ARG A 928 -2.50 -29.54 12.00
C ARG A 928 -1.53 -30.64 12.47
N PRO A 929 -0.83 -30.44 13.60
CA PRO A 929 -0.03 -31.50 14.21
C PRO A 929 -0.89 -32.52 14.99
N GLU A 930 -0.35 -33.73 15.18
CA GLU A 930 -0.96 -34.84 15.92
C GLU A 930 -0.89 -34.58 17.43
N SER A 931 -1.87 -33.86 17.99
CA SER A 931 -1.76 -33.29 19.34
C SER A 931 -1.88 -34.29 20.50
N GLY A 932 -2.56 -35.42 20.30
CA GLY A 932 -2.83 -36.40 21.36
C GLY A 932 -1.57 -37.07 21.91
N THR A 933 -0.59 -37.27 21.02
CA THR A 933 0.64 -38.03 21.31
C THR A 933 1.70 -37.21 22.05
N PHE A 934 1.70 -35.88 21.91
CA PHE A 934 2.65 -35.01 22.62
C PHE A 934 2.20 -34.69 24.05
N ALA A 935 0.90 -34.51 24.26
CA ALA A 935 0.36 -34.18 25.59
C ALA A 935 0.54 -35.31 26.61
N SER A 936 0.49 -36.57 26.17
CA SER A 936 0.78 -37.75 27.01
C SER A 936 2.26 -37.89 27.39
N MET A 937 3.17 -37.19 26.70
CA MET A 937 4.61 -37.14 26.98
C MET A 937 5.02 -35.86 27.74
N GLY A 938 4.08 -35.21 28.42
CA GLY A 938 4.37 -34.03 29.25
C GLY A 938 4.71 -32.73 28.50
N LEU A 939 4.49 -32.68 27.17
CA LEU A 939 4.68 -31.46 26.39
C LEU A 939 3.42 -30.57 26.39
N GLU A 940 3.61 -29.26 26.60
CA GLU A 940 2.52 -28.30 26.48
C GLU A 940 2.08 -28.11 25.02
N VAL A 941 0.80 -28.34 24.75
CA VAL A 941 0.17 -28.08 23.44
C VAL A 941 -0.86 -26.95 23.53
N ASP A 942 -1.04 -26.22 22.43
CA ASP A 942 -2.08 -25.20 22.29
C ASP A 942 -3.42 -25.77 21.77
N ARG A 943 -4.45 -24.91 21.68
CA ARG A 943 -5.79 -25.31 21.19
C ARG A 943 -5.82 -25.77 19.73
N SER A 944 -4.77 -25.49 18.96
CA SER A 944 -4.59 -25.91 17.56
C SER A 944 -3.73 -27.17 17.44
N GLY A 945 -3.29 -27.74 18.56
CA GLY A 945 -2.44 -28.92 18.61
C GLY A 945 -0.93 -28.66 18.45
N ARG A 946 -0.49 -27.40 18.46
CA ARG A 946 0.91 -27.02 18.27
C ARG A 946 1.66 -27.10 19.59
N ILE A 947 2.91 -27.55 19.56
CA ILE A 947 3.76 -27.58 20.76
C ILE A 947 4.17 -26.15 21.12
N LYS A 948 3.97 -25.78 22.39
CA LYS A 948 4.50 -24.51 22.90
C LYS A 948 6.00 -24.62 23.11
N VAL A 949 6.71 -23.61 22.61
CA VAL A 949 8.13 -23.40 22.88
C VAL A 949 8.37 -21.93 23.21
N ASP A 950 9.49 -21.65 23.85
CA ASP A 950 10.05 -20.30 23.84
C ASP A 950 10.38 -19.92 22.37
N PRO A 951 9.85 -18.81 21.82
CA PRO A 951 10.00 -18.47 20.40
C PRO A 951 11.42 -18.03 20.03
N ARG A 952 12.22 -17.59 21.00
CA ARG A 952 13.61 -17.16 20.81
C ARG A 952 14.56 -18.36 20.74
N THR A 953 14.30 -19.39 21.53
CA THR A 953 15.21 -20.53 21.78
C THR A 953 14.66 -21.89 21.35
N LEU A 954 13.40 -21.99 20.90
CA LEU A 954 12.75 -23.26 20.51
C LEU A 954 12.69 -24.34 21.62
N ARG A 955 13.00 -23.99 22.87
CA ARG A 955 12.95 -24.88 24.03
C ARG A 955 11.51 -25.19 24.42
N THR A 956 11.24 -26.46 24.71
CA THR A 956 10.00 -26.90 25.36
C THR A 956 10.11 -26.76 26.88
N GLY A 957 9.07 -27.17 27.62
CA GLY A 957 9.13 -27.29 29.09
C GLY A 957 10.02 -28.44 29.61
N LEU A 958 10.45 -29.36 28.75
CA LEU A 958 11.33 -30.48 29.11
C LEU A 958 12.80 -30.13 28.88
N GLU A 959 13.67 -30.56 29.80
CA GLU A 959 15.12 -30.32 29.69
C GLU A 959 15.72 -31.11 28.51
N GLY A 960 16.59 -30.45 27.73
CA GLY A 960 17.20 -31.02 26.53
C GLY A 960 16.26 -31.19 25.33
N VAL A 961 14.97 -30.84 25.43
CA VAL A 961 13.97 -31.05 24.37
C VAL A 961 13.56 -29.73 23.69
N PHE A 962 13.69 -29.71 22.37
CA PHE A 962 13.40 -28.59 21.49
C PHE A 962 12.37 -29.00 20.43
N ALA A 963 11.56 -28.08 19.92
CA ALA A 963 10.61 -28.35 18.85
C ALA A 963 10.59 -27.24 17.78
N GLY A 964 10.26 -27.59 16.53
CA GLY A 964 10.29 -26.62 15.43
C GLY A 964 9.57 -27.06 14.16
N GLY A 965 9.59 -26.19 13.15
CA GLY A 965 8.80 -26.35 11.92
C GLY A 965 7.29 -26.25 12.17
N ASP A 966 6.51 -26.89 11.30
CA ASP A 966 5.04 -26.78 11.30
C ASP A 966 4.38 -27.29 12.60
N LEU A 967 5.10 -28.10 13.38
CA LEU A 967 4.72 -28.58 14.70
C LEU A 967 4.56 -27.45 15.74
N VAL A 968 5.29 -26.35 15.56
CA VAL A 968 5.28 -25.17 16.42
C VAL A 968 4.54 -24.00 15.76
N THR A 969 4.82 -23.72 14.48
CA THR A 969 4.18 -22.58 13.79
C THR A 969 2.74 -22.86 13.37
N GLY A 970 2.40 -24.13 13.15
CA GLY A 970 1.35 -24.52 12.22
C GLY A 970 1.91 -24.57 10.78
N PRO A 971 1.13 -25.09 9.82
CA PRO A 971 1.58 -25.35 8.45
C PRO A 971 2.12 -24.10 7.78
N ASN A 972 3.34 -24.17 7.28
CA ASN A 972 4.07 -23.03 6.74
C ASN A 972 4.88 -23.43 5.50
N THR A 973 5.74 -22.52 5.02
CA THR A 973 6.52 -22.72 3.80
C THR A 973 7.74 -23.58 4.05
N VAL A 974 8.20 -24.30 3.02
CA VAL A 974 9.42 -25.14 3.10
C VAL A 974 10.64 -24.36 3.59
N ILE A 975 10.76 -23.09 3.21
CA ILE A 975 11.92 -22.26 3.55
C ILE A 975 11.89 -21.84 5.03
N ASP A 976 10.70 -21.68 5.62
CA ASP A 976 10.56 -21.48 7.08
C ASP A 976 10.85 -22.75 7.87
N ALA A 977 10.47 -23.93 7.36
CA ALA A 977 10.79 -25.21 7.98
C ALA A 977 12.33 -25.44 8.01
N ILE A 978 13.01 -25.20 6.88
CA ILE A 978 14.49 -25.26 6.82
C ILE A 978 15.13 -24.25 7.79
N ALA A 979 14.57 -23.03 7.88
CA ALA A 979 15.05 -22.01 8.82
C ALA A 979 14.86 -22.40 10.29
N ALA A 980 13.75 -23.06 10.63
CA ALA A 980 13.55 -23.60 11.97
C ALA A 980 14.60 -24.67 12.31
N GLY A 981 14.98 -25.53 11.36
CA GLY A 981 16.06 -26.49 11.52
C GLY A 981 17.44 -25.83 11.71
N LYS A 982 17.76 -24.79 10.90
CA LYS A 982 18.99 -23.99 11.05
C LYS A 982 19.07 -23.32 12.43
N LYS A 983 17.96 -22.71 12.88
CA LYS A 983 17.86 -22.10 14.22
C LYS A 983 18.01 -23.13 15.33
N ALA A 984 17.35 -24.29 15.21
CA ALA A 984 17.45 -25.37 16.19
C ALA A 984 18.89 -25.88 16.35
N ALA A 985 19.63 -26.07 15.25
CA ALA A 985 21.03 -26.48 15.30
C ALA A 985 21.91 -25.48 16.08
N GLN A 986 21.77 -24.17 15.82
CA GLN A 986 22.51 -23.12 16.52
C GLN A 986 22.17 -23.05 18.01
N VAL A 987 20.89 -23.18 18.37
CA VAL A 987 20.42 -23.18 19.76
C VAL A 987 20.91 -24.42 20.51
N ILE A 988 20.81 -25.61 19.90
CA ILE A 988 21.28 -26.87 20.50
C ILE A 988 22.79 -26.84 20.72
N ASP A 989 23.57 -26.30 19.77
CA ASP A 989 25.02 -26.07 19.96
C ASP A 989 25.33 -25.03 21.05
N GLY A 990 24.45 -24.04 21.26
CA GLY A 990 24.51 -23.13 22.42
C GLY A 990 24.34 -23.89 23.74
N TYR A 991 23.24 -24.64 23.85
CA TYR A 991 22.86 -25.43 25.01
C TYR A 991 23.91 -26.48 25.38
N LEU A 992 24.37 -27.29 24.41
CA LEU A 992 25.36 -28.35 24.64
C LEU A 992 26.74 -27.81 25.03
N GLN A 993 27.08 -26.57 24.64
CA GLN A 993 28.29 -25.90 25.08
C GLN A 993 28.14 -25.13 26.40
N GLY A 994 26.98 -25.18 27.06
CA GLY A 994 26.72 -24.43 28.29
C GLY A 994 26.71 -22.90 28.12
N ARG A 995 26.54 -22.41 26.88
CA ARG A 995 26.40 -20.97 26.60
C ARG A 995 24.96 -20.52 26.86
N GLU A 996 24.79 -19.23 27.15
CA GLU A 996 23.46 -18.63 27.27
C GLU A 996 22.72 -18.76 25.93
N VAL A 997 21.54 -19.39 25.97
CA VAL A 997 20.75 -19.70 24.77
C VAL A 997 19.93 -18.47 24.39
N SER A 998 20.45 -17.68 23.45
CA SER A 998 19.81 -16.48 22.91
C SER A 998 19.29 -16.69 21.49
N GLU A 999 18.47 -15.75 20.99
CA GLU A 999 18.06 -15.78 19.58
C GLU A 999 19.26 -15.41 18.68
N PRO A 1000 19.56 -16.21 17.63
CA PRO A 1000 20.64 -15.87 16.70
C PRO A 1000 20.39 -14.52 16.01
N SER A 1001 21.41 -13.64 16.01
CA SER A 1001 21.38 -12.42 15.20
C SER A 1001 21.18 -12.78 13.73
N ARG A 1002 20.28 -12.05 13.06
CA ARG A 1002 19.80 -12.37 11.71
C ARG A 1002 20.27 -11.39 10.63
N ALA A 1003 20.89 -10.27 11.01
CA ALA A 1003 21.30 -9.23 10.08
C ALA A 1003 22.75 -9.44 9.62
N THR A 1004 22.92 -10.13 8.49
CA THR A 1004 24.21 -10.24 7.79
C THR A 1004 24.27 -9.12 6.73
N LEU A 1005 25.23 -8.20 6.87
CA LEU A 1005 25.45 -7.15 5.87
C LEU A 1005 26.24 -7.71 4.67
N PRO A 1006 25.94 -7.30 3.42
CA PRO A 1006 26.72 -7.69 2.25
C PRO A 1006 28.19 -7.31 2.40
N SER A 1007 29.08 -8.30 2.36
CA SER A 1007 30.52 -8.14 2.63
C SER A 1007 31.41 -8.45 1.42
N VAL A 1008 30.89 -9.14 0.39
CA VAL A 1008 31.64 -9.55 -0.81
C VAL A 1008 31.33 -8.60 -1.96
N PHE A 1009 32.33 -7.85 -2.42
CA PHE A 1009 32.21 -7.02 -3.63
C PHE A 1009 32.22 -7.89 -4.90
N ILE A 1010 31.21 -7.72 -5.75
CA ILE A 1010 31.16 -8.31 -7.09
C ILE A 1010 31.06 -7.17 -8.10
N PRO A 1011 32.07 -6.98 -8.99
CA PRO A 1011 31.99 -5.98 -10.06
C PRO A 1011 30.75 -6.22 -10.94
N PRO A 1012 29.91 -5.19 -11.19
CA PRO A 1012 28.85 -5.25 -12.20
C PRO A 1012 29.42 -5.62 -13.58
N ALA A 1013 28.62 -6.30 -14.42
CA ALA A 1013 29.05 -6.63 -15.77
C ALA A 1013 29.16 -5.36 -16.63
N THR A 1014 30.14 -5.30 -17.53
CA THR A 1014 30.19 -4.27 -18.58
C THR A 1014 29.20 -4.66 -19.68
N VAL A 1015 28.18 -3.82 -19.91
CA VAL A 1015 27.14 -4.03 -20.92
C VAL A 1015 27.35 -2.99 -22.03
N ASP A 1016 27.23 -3.40 -23.29
CA ASP A 1016 27.24 -2.50 -24.44
C ASP A 1016 25.88 -1.79 -24.57
N ASP A 1017 25.85 -0.56 -25.08
CA ASP A 1017 24.61 0.24 -25.23
C ASP A 1017 23.58 -0.46 -26.14
N SER A 1018 24.04 -1.37 -27.01
CA SER A 1018 23.20 -2.23 -27.87
C SER A 1018 22.50 -3.38 -27.13
N GLU A 1019 23.00 -3.78 -25.96
CA GLU A 1019 22.39 -4.82 -25.09
C GLU A 1019 21.51 -4.23 -23.98
N ALA A 1020 21.42 -2.90 -23.87
CA ALA A 1020 20.62 -2.18 -22.87
C ALA A 1020 19.10 -2.18 -23.16
N GLY A 1021 18.55 -3.34 -23.50
CA GLY A 1021 17.11 -3.55 -23.66
C GLY A 1021 16.41 -3.67 -22.31
N VAL A 1022 15.37 -2.84 -22.08
CA VAL A 1022 14.48 -3.00 -20.92
C VAL A 1022 13.54 -4.17 -21.17
N ALA A 1023 14.03 -5.39 -20.91
CA ALA A 1023 13.19 -6.58 -20.86
C ALA A 1023 12.24 -6.54 -19.64
N GLY A 1024 11.01 -7.00 -19.84
CA GLY A 1024 10.10 -7.31 -18.73
C GLY A 1024 10.63 -8.47 -17.88
N ARG A 1025 10.02 -8.70 -16.72
CA ARG A 1025 10.41 -9.79 -15.81
C ARG A 1025 10.40 -11.15 -16.52
N ALA A 1026 11.51 -11.87 -16.47
CA ALA A 1026 11.62 -13.18 -17.12
C ALA A 1026 10.65 -14.19 -16.51
N ILE A 1027 9.82 -14.80 -17.36
CA ILE A 1027 8.87 -15.85 -17.01
C ILE A 1027 9.49 -17.21 -17.36
N PRO A 1028 9.58 -18.16 -16.41
CA PRO A 1028 10.01 -19.52 -16.70
C PRO A 1028 9.14 -20.19 -17.78
N PRO A 1029 9.70 -20.86 -18.79
CA PRO A 1029 8.91 -21.55 -19.79
C PRO A 1029 8.18 -22.74 -19.16
N ALA A 1030 6.92 -22.98 -19.57
CA ALA A 1030 6.10 -24.05 -19.04
C ALA A 1030 5.68 -25.06 -20.13
N VAL A 1031 5.49 -26.32 -19.74
CA VAL A 1031 4.94 -27.37 -20.60
C VAL A 1031 3.49 -27.04 -20.95
N ALA A 1032 3.16 -27.07 -22.24
CA ALA A 1032 1.81 -26.75 -22.73
C ALA A 1032 0.73 -27.70 -22.14
N PRO A 1033 -0.49 -27.23 -21.81
CA PRO A 1033 -1.51 -28.00 -21.09
C PRO A 1033 -1.87 -29.35 -21.73
N ASP A 1034 -1.93 -29.41 -23.06
CA ASP A 1034 -2.16 -30.62 -23.87
C ASP A 1034 -1.14 -31.74 -23.58
N LYS A 1035 0.09 -31.37 -23.20
CA LYS A 1035 1.20 -32.29 -22.92
C LYS A 1035 1.37 -32.64 -21.44
N ARG A 1036 0.74 -31.91 -20.50
CA ARG A 1036 0.89 -32.13 -19.03
C ARG A 1036 -0.37 -32.56 -18.28
N THR A 1037 -1.55 -32.46 -18.89
CA THR A 1037 -2.85 -32.78 -18.24
C THR A 1037 -3.02 -34.24 -17.81
N LYS A 1038 -2.33 -35.20 -18.47
CA LYS A 1038 -2.50 -36.65 -18.25
C LYS A 1038 -1.25 -37.36 -17.70
N ASN A 1039 -0.28 -36.61 -17.17
CA ASN A 1039 0.95 -37.16 -16.61
C ASN A 1039 1.48 -36.26 -15.49
N PHE A 1040 2.56 -36.69 -14.84
CA PHE A 1040 3.21 -35.93 -13.76
C PHE A 1040 4.57 -35.36 -14.20
N ILE A 1041 4.68 -34.94 -15.48
CA ILE A 1041 5.87 -34.21 -15.95
C ILE A 1041 6.00 -32.89 -15.18
N GLU A 1042 7.24 -32.47 -14.93
CA GLU A 1042 7.52 -31.15 -14.36
C GLU A 1042 6.97 -30.05 -15.29
N VAL A 1043 6.20 -29.11 -14.74
CA VAL A 1043 5.41 -28.15 -15.54
C VAL A 1043 6.20 -26.90 -15.88
N GLU A 1044 6.68 -26.18 -14.87
CA GLU A 1044 7.59 -25.06 -15.03
C GLU A 1044 8.98 -25.64 -15.36
N MET A 1045 9.77 -25.00 -16.23
CA MET A 1045 11.14 -25.39 -16.57
C MET A 1045 12.15 -24.30 -16.15
N ALA A 1046 13.45 -24.60 -16.17
CA ALA A 1046 14.48 -23.59 -15.95
C ALA A 1046 14.47 -22.50 -17.04
N LEU A 1047 14.91 -21.29 -16.70
CA LEU A 1047 15.10 -20.22 -17.68
C LEU A 1047 16.21 -20.57 -18.69
N PRO A 1048 16.07 -20.14 -19.96
CA PRO A 1048 17.21 -20.03 -20.88
C PRO A 1048 18.33 -19.15 -20.29
N GLU A 1049 19.57 -19.40 -20.70
CA GLU A 1049 20.78 -18.78 -20.14
C GLU A 1049 20.85 -17.27 -20.39
N ASP A 1050 20.49 -16.85 -21.60
CA ASP A 1050 20.33 -15.45 -22.03
C ASP A 1050 19.21 -14.74 -21.24
N HIS A 1051 18.06 -15.40 -21.07
CA HIS A 1051 16.96 -14.88 -20.26
C HIS A 1051 17.36 -14.74 -18.77
N ALA A 1052 18.13 -15.69 -18.22
CA ALA A 1052 18.60 -15.65 -16.84
C ALA A 1052 19.63 -14.53 -16.61
N GLN A 1053 20.57 -14.34 -17.54
CA GLN A 1053 21.52 -13.21 -17.49
C GLN A 1053 20.79 -11.87 -17.63
N SER A 1054 19.84 -11.75 -18.58
CA SER A 1054 19.04 -10.53 -18.78
C SER A 1054 18.21 -10.16 -17.53
N GLU A 1055 17.57 -11.15 -16.90
CA GLU A 1055 16.81 -10.95 -15.67
C GLU A 1055 17.72 -10.57 -14.48
N ALA A 1056 18.93 -11.12 -14.41
CA ALA A 1056 19.91 -10.74 -13.39
C ALA A 1056 20.40 -9.29 -13.54
N ARG A 1057 20.63 -8.82 -14.78
CA ARG A 1057 21.01 -7.43 -15.10
C ARG A 1057 19.96 -6.39 -14.69
N ARG A 1058 18.68 -6.77 -14.53
CA ARG A 1058 17.62 -5.88 -14.01
C ARG A 1058 17.83 -5.52 -12.53
N CYS A 1059 18.71 -6.23 -11.80
CA CYS A 1059 18.90 -6.04 -10.36
C CYS A 1059 19.49 -4.67 -10.02
N LEU A 1060 18.87 -3.94 -9.06
CA LEU A 1060 19.36 -2.64 -8.59
C LEU A 1060 20.65 -2.69 -7.75
N ARG A 1061 21.28 -3.87 -7.61
CA ARG A 1061 22.56 -4.10 -6.91
C ARG A 1061 22.66 -3.40 -5.55
N CYS A 1062 21.65 -3.64 -4.70
CA CYS A 1062 21.54 -3.07 -3.35
C CYS A 1062 22.73 -3.39 -2.44
N ASP A 1063 23.52 -4.41 -2.76
CA ASP A 1063 24.77 -4.81 -2.12
C ASP A 1063 25.88 -3.75 -2.24
N LEU A 1064 25.92 -3.00 -3.34
CA LEU A 1064 26.99 -2.02 -3.61
C LEU A 1064 27.02 -0.87 -2.61
N ALA A 1065 25.92 -0.62 -1.88
CA ALA A 1065 25.86 0.35 -0.80
C ALA A 1065 26.66 -0.05 0.46
N PHE A 1066 27.14 -1.29 0.52
CA PHE A 1066 27.93 -1.84 1.63
C PHE A 1066 29.32 -2.29 1.15
N THR A 1067 29.40 -2.87 -0.04
CA THR A 1067 30.61 -3.55 -0.54
C THR A 1067 31.57 -2.64 -1.30
N ARG A 1068 31.10 -1.51 -1.86
CA ARG A 1068 31.91 -0.62 -2.71
C ARG A 1068 32.89 0.25 -1.93
N GLU A 1069 32.52 0.69 -0.72
CA GLU A 1069 33.42 1.50 0.13
C GLU A 1069 34.52 0.62 0.73
N ALA A 1070 34.18 -0.60 1.16
CA ALA A 1070 35.13 -1.58 1.70
C ALA A 1070 36.22 -2.03 0.69
N SER A 1071 35.99 -1.89 -0.61
CA SER A 1071 36.96 -2.22 -1.67
C SER A 1071 37.87 -1.05 -2.08
N ALA A 1072 37.75 0.13 -1.46
CA ALA A 1072 38.63 1.27 -1.72
C ALA A 1072 39.81 1.34 -0.74
N ASP A 1073 39.72 0.63 0.39
CA ASP A 1073 40.75 0.48 1.42
C ASP A 1073 41.53 -0.86 1.31
N GLN A 1074 41.36 -1.60 0.19
CA GLN A 1074 42.10 -2.82 -0.17
C GLN A 1074 42.82 -2.65 -1.52
#